data_AF-A0AAV9CYX0-F1
#
_entry.id   AF-A0AAV9CYX0-F1
#
_cell.length_a   1.000
_cell.length_b   1.000
_cell.length_c   1.000
_cell.angle_alpha   90.00
_cell.angle_beta   90.00
_cell.angle_gamma   90.00
#
_symmetry.space_group_name_H-M   'P 1'
#
loop_
_entity.id
_entity.type
_entity.pdbx_description
1 polymer ?
#
loop_
_entity_poly.entity_id
_entity_poly.type
_entity_poly.pdbx_seq_one_letter_code
_entity_poly.pdbx_strand_id
1 'polypeptide(L)'
;MASSLRLFHYSPLQSTHPRRLRIPSSKNPHHILPFPFIHPLRTVACSAMTSTSVEEEKKKKNEREETGKVRIRVRLAHQVEFGEHVAVVGSTKELGSWKKPVRLSWTEDGWVGEVEIDGGREVELKFLILMNGDADKVWEDGENRVLKIPVSGAFEMVCHWNRTGESLGLLGSGSKEEVSEEVGGETGKVEGEASPFVTQWQGKGTAFMQSNEHRNREVERSWDTHGVDGLALKLAEDDQNARNWWRKLEVVRDLLAENSTEGDCLEALIYSAIYLKWINTGQIPCFEDGGHHRPNRHAEISSQIFRELERMSHRKDASPQDVLVIRKIHPCLPSFKSEFTASVPLTRIRDIAHRNDIPHELKQEIKHTIQNKLHRNAGPEDLVATEAMLARITKNPGEYSKAFVEQFKIFHWELKDFFNAGSLAEQLEAIKDSLDNQNLQYLEVFLECKKNLDKLDESNGSMKRGIDQLMMTLQSLTNLRAIIARGLESGLRNDAPDVAIAMRQKWRLCEIGLEDYSFVLLSRFLNALEDLGGSSWLAQHASSRDVSTWNDPLNALAIGLRQVELSGWKPEECKAIESELLAWQQRGLADKEGDEDGKDIWARRLKGTLDRSRRLTEEFSETLLQLFPQKVQKLGRVFRIPENSVRTYAEAEIRASVLFQVSKLCSLLLKALRSVLGSSGWDVLVPGVAFGTIQQVESITPGSLPHSGSGPIILMVNTADGDEEVKSAGSNIVGVVLLQELPHLSHLGVRARQERVVFVTCEDEDKVTDLRGLEGKFVRLEASSARVDVSAMLSDNVKEVFPKELSVNKSSSSVEPSVLPSSWQSSQSNGSILRKGITGVIEIGDATADVSGAKAASCNRLASLAALSEKVFSDHGAPASFRVPAGVVIPFGSMESALEESGSVEAFQSLIEQVETAKTEGGELDEVCSKLQALVSSQRPSDESIEKIAKLIPQNARLIVRSSANVEDLAGMSAAGLYDSIPNVSLSVPTIFGEAVGRVWASLYTRRAILSRRAAGVPQKEAMMAVLIQEMLSPGLSFVLHTRSPTDNDHKLVEAEVAPGLGETLASGTRGTAWRLSMGKFDGRVSTLTFANFSEEMLVLSAGPADGEVIRLTVDYSKKPLTVDSNFRQQLGQRLCAVGFFLEQKFGSPQDVEGCLVGKDIYIVQSRPQPE
;
A
#
# COMPACT_ATOMS: atom_id res chain seq x y z
N MET A 1 -36.91 19.63 -22.02
CA MET A 1 -37.73 19.88 -23.23
C MET A 1 -36.90 19.51 -24.46
N ALA A 2 -37.54 19.34 -25.62
CA ALA A 2 -37.05 18.50 -26.71
C ALA A 2 -36.28 19.22 -27.84
N SER A 3 -35.69 18.39 -28.73
CA SER A 3 -35.30 18.67 -30.13
C SER A 3 -33.96 19.41 -30.35
N SER A 4 -33.18 19.16 -31.43
CA SER A 4 -33.43 18.35 -32.63
C SER A 4 -32.14 17.75 -33.23
N LEU A 5 -32.25 16.54 -33.79
CA LEU A 5 -31.33 15.99 -34.80
C LEU A 5 -31.44 16.73 -36.14
N ARG A 6 -30.37 16.67 -36.95
CA ARG A 6 -30.42 16.58 -38.43
C ARG A 6 -29.28 15.73 -39.00
N LEU A 7 -29.64 14.65 -39.69
CA LEU A 7 -28.82 13.88 -40.63
C LEU A 7 -28.97 14.45 -42.04
N PHE A 8 -27.97 14.29 -42.91
CA PHE A 8 -28.17 14.11 -44.36
C PHE A 8 -27.07 13.21 -44.97
N HIS A 9 -27.43 12.46 -46.01
CA HIS A 9 -26.65 11.37 -46.63
C HIS A 9 -26.13 11.73 -48.06
N TYR A 10 -25.37 10.77 -48.63
CA TYR A 10 -25.19 10.45 -50.06
C TYR A 10 -23.96 10.97 -50.86
N SER A 11 -22.85 10.21 -50.75
CA SER A 11 -22.24 9.35 -51.81
C SER A 11 -21.82 9.95 -53.19
N PRO A 12 -21.33 9.16 -54.20
CA PRO A 12 -19.88 9.04 -54.47
C PRO A 12 -19.47 9.18 -55.97
N LEU A 13 -18.18 8.96 -56.34
CA LEU A 13 -17.63 8.42 -57.63
C LEU A 13 -16.08 8.61 -57.65
N GLN A 14 -15.24 7.57 -57.64
CA GLN A 14 -14.59 6.86 -58.78
C GLN A 14 -13.51 7.62 -59.62
N SER A 15 -12.25 7.17 -59.56
CA SER A 15 -11.52 6.44 -60.66
C SER A 15 -9.99 6.71 -60.86
N THR A 16 -9.26 5.61 -61.13
CA THR A 16 -8.02 5.46 -61.95
C THR A 16 -6.62 6.02 -61.57
N HIS A 17 -5.76 5.11 -61.09
CA HIS A 17 -4.40 4.69 -61.56
C HIS A 17 -3.74 5.29 -62.84
N PRO A 18 -2.44 4.99 -63.18
CA PRO A 18 -1.28 4.50 -62.37
C PRO A 18 0.11 5.14 -62.74
N ARG A 19 1.22 4.74 -62.08
CA ARG A 19 2.52 4.40 -62.75
C ARG A 19 3.51 3.60 -61.89
N ARG A 20 4.45 2.89 -62.56
CA ARG A 20 5.41 1.89 -62.04
C ARG A 20 6.84 2.45 -61.90
N LEU A 21 7.67 1.82 -61.05
CA LEU A 21 9.09 1.43 -61.28
C LEU A 21 9.46 0.38 -60.19
N ARG A 22 9.66 -0.91 -60.52
CA ARG A 22 10.86 -1.63 -61.03
C ARG A 22 11.97 -1.90 -59.99
N ILE A 23 12.18 -3.20 -59.74
CA ILE A 23 13.25 -3.85 -58.95
C ILE A 23 14.55 -3.95 -59.79
N PRO A 24 15.73 -4.11 -59.15
CA PRO A 24 16.61 -5.22 -59.56
C PRO A 24 17.13 -6.09 -58.40
N SER A 25 17.56 -7.31 -58.75
CA SER A 25 17.86 -8.46 -57.87
C SER A 25 19.34 -8.86 -57.83
N SER A 26 19.84 -9.49 -56.76
CA SER A 26 20.86 -10.58 -56.73
C SER A 26 21.34 -10.89 -55.29
N LYS A 27 22.08 -11.96 -54.91
CA LYS A 27 22.21 -13.39 -55.31
C LYS A 27 23.00 -14.12 -54.17
N ASN A 28 22.80 -15.43 -53.99
CA ASN A 28 23.61 -16.39 -53.20
C ASN A 28 24.96 -16.78 -53.91
N PRO A 29 25.84 -17.73 -53.47
CA PRO A 29 26.13 -18.41 -52.16
C PRO A 29 27.66 -18.71 -51.84
N HIS A 30 27.93 -19.47 -50.75
CA HIS A 30 29.05 -20.44 -50.46
C HIS A 30 30.49 -20.00 -50.04
N HIS A 31 31.02 -20.61 -48.94
CA HIS A 31 32.31 -21.38 -48.89
C HIS A 31 32.51 -22.18 -47.56
N ILE A 32 33.70 -22.78 -47.28
CA ILE A 32 33.84 -24.19 -46.82
C ILE A 32 35.16 -24.57 -46.05
N LEU A 33 35.07 -25.31 -44.91
CA LEU A 33 36.03 -26.29 -44.27
C LEU A 33 37.46 -25.83 -43.75
N PRO A 34 38.29 -26.66 -43.03
CA PRO A 34 38.05 -27.64 -41.91
C PRO A 34 39.19 -27.91 -40.81
N PHE A 35 38.88 -28.74 -39.76
CA PHE A 35 39.73 -29.74 -39.00
C PHE A 35 40.95 -29.30 -38.09
N PRO A 36 41.60 -30.19 -37.27
CA PRO A 36 41.15 -31.14 -36.21
C PRO A 36 42.07 -31.13 -34.92
N PHE A 37 41.91 -32.06 -33.92
CA PHE A 37 42.96 -32.75 -33.08
C PHE A 37 42.29 -33.54 -31.88
N ILE A 38 42.27 -34.89 -31.82
CA ILE A 38 43.17 -35.91 -31.16
C ILE A 38 43.01 -36.17 -29.63
N HIS A 39 42.90 -37.47 -29.26
CA HIS A 39 42.94 -38.07 -27.90
C HIS A 39 44.37 -38.48 -27.45
N PRO A 40 44.60 -38.68 -26.13
CA PRO A 40 45.08 -40.00 -25.62
C PRO A 40 44.25 -40.53 -24.41
N LEU A 41 43.91 -41.83 -24.32
CA LEU A 41 44.65 -42.96 -23.68
C LEU A 41 44.86 -42.80 -22.14
N ARG A 42 44.22 -43.59 -21.25
CA ARG A 42 44.33 -45.05 -20.87
C ARG A 42 45.25 -45.28 -19.64
N THR A 43 45.09 -46.47 -19.02
CA THR A 43 45.97 -47.22 -18.07
C THR A 43 45.43 -47.22 -16.61
N VAL A 44 44.71 -48.28 -16.13
CA VAL A 44 45.20 -49.52 -15.43
C VAL A 44 45.49 -49.30 -13.93
N ALA A 45 45.23 -50.21 -12.98
CA ALA A 45 44.36 -51.40 -12.87
C ALA A 45 44.38 -51.97 -11.42
N CYS A 46 43.58 -53.01 -11.16
CA CYS A 46 43.81 -54.09 -10.17
C CYS A 46 43.76 -53.77 -8.65
N SER A 47 43.48 -54.70 -7.74
CA SER A 47 42.77 -56.02 -7.78
C SER A 47 42.79 -56.67 -6.37
N ALA A 48 41.98 -57.74 -6.18
CA ALA A 48 41.93 -58.72 -5.07
C ALA A 48 40.80 -58.46 -4.05
N MET A 49 40.09 -59.45 -3.48
CA MET A 49 40.29 -60.92 -3.38
C MET A 49 38.96 -61.66 -3.71
N THR A 50 38.91 -62.76 -4.48
CA THR A 50 38.94 -64.18 -4.03
C THR A 50 38.30 -64.49 -2.66
N SER A 51 37.48 -65.52 -2.44
CA SER A 51 36.80 -66.50 -3.31
C SER A 51 36.05 -67.52 -2.42
N THR A 52 34.84 -67.96 -2.76
CA THR A 52 34.37 -69.34 -2.45
C THR A 52 33.17 -69.74 -3.31
N SER A 53 33.14 -71.00 -3.71
CA SER A 53 32.24 -71.61 -4.70
C SER A 53 31.33 -72.67 -4.06
N VAL A 54 30.12 -72.84 -4.60
CA VAL A 54 29.45 -74.16 -4.74
C VAL A 54 28.70 -74.17 -6.08
N GLU A 55 28.80 -75.29 -6.82
CA GLU A 55 28.11 -75.56 -8.09
C GLU A 55 26.68 -76.08 -7.83
N GLU A 56 25.68 -75.73 -8.65
CA GLU A 56 25.03 -76.53 -9.71
C GLU A 56 23.87 -75.62 -10.25
N GLU A 57 23.32 -75.69 -11.47
CA GLU A 57 23.35 -76.71 -12.54
C GLU A 57 23.15 -76.02 -13.92
N LYS A 58 23.56 -76.64 -15.03
CA LYS A 58 23.42 -76.06 -16.40
C LYS A 58 22.24 -76.65 -17.19
N LYS A 59 21.29 -75.81 -17.62
CA LYS A 59 20.68 -75.70 -19.00
C LYS A 59 19.18 -75.36 -19.01
N LYS A 60 18.84 -74.18 -19.54
CA LYS A 60 17.78 -73.90 -20.55
C LYS A 60 18.08 -72.49 -21.09
N LYS A 61 18.59 -72.39 -22.32
CA LYS A 61 17.87 -72.14 -23.59
C LYS A 61 17.32 -70.72 -23.70
N ASN A 62 17.84 -69.99 -24.68
CA ASN A 62 17.49 -68.62 -25.08
C ASN A 62 16.01 -68.27 -24.95
N GLU A 63 15.73 -67.27 -24.14
CA GLU A 63 14.73 -66.24 -24.44
C GLU A 63 15.45 -64.89 -24.41
N ARG A 64 15.16 -64.02 -25.38
CA ARG A 64 15.52 -62.60 -25.25
C ARG A 64 14.41 -61.99 -24.41
N GLU A 65 14.71 -61.62 -23.17
CA GLU A 65 13.81 -60.74 -22.43
C GLU A 65 13.76 -59.39 -23.15
N GLU A 66 12.62 -59.11 -23.80
CA GLU A 66 12.31 -57.76 -24.26
C GLU A 66 12.05 -56.91 -23.03
N THR A 67 13.06 -56.16 -22.59
CA THR A 67 12.92 -55.19 -21.50
C THR A 67 11.94 -54.11 -21.94
N GLY A 68 10.71 -54.17 -21.44
CA GLY A 68 9.71 -53.14 -21.69
C GLY A 68 10.13 -51.81 -21.06
N LYS A 69 9.71 -50.70 -21.66
CA LYS A 69 9.79 -49.40 -20.97
C LYS A 69 8.83 -49.39 -19.79
N VAL A 70 9.31 -48.89 -18.66
CA VAL A 70 8.52 -48.68 -17.43
C VAL A 70 8.40 -47.19 -17.19
N ARG A 71 7.17 -46.68 -17.04
CA ARG A 71 6.91 -45.29 -16.68
C ARG A 71 6.87 -45.14 -15.17
N ILE A 72 7.69 -44.25 -14.62
CA ILE A 72 7.73 -43.97 -13.18
C ILE A 72 7.41 -42.49 -12.96
N ARG A 73 6.34 -42.24 -12.21
CA ARG A 73 6.00 -40.90 -11.70
C ARG A 73 6.67 -40.74 -10.34
N VAL A 74 7.60 -39.80 -10.27
CA VAL A 74 8.36 -39.45 -9.06
C VAL A 74 7.67 -38.27 -8.39
N ARG A 75 7.31 -38.40 -7.10
CA ARG A 75 6.79 -37.31 -6.26
C ARG A 75 7.74 -37.10 -5.07
N LEU A 76 8.17 -35.87 -4.83
CA LEU A 76 9.04 -35.48 -3.71
C LEU A 76 8.39 -34.33 -2.92
N ALA A 77 8.02 -34.60 -1.67
CA ALA A 77 7.53 -33.58 -0.75
C ALA A 77 8.71 -32.82 -0.13
N HIS A 78 9.05 -31.65 -0.69
CA HIS A 78 10.11 -30.77 -0.19
C HIS A 78 9.84 -29.31 -0.57
N GLN A 79 10.18 -28.36 0.30
CA GLN A 79 10.10 -26.93 0.03
C GLN A 79 11.50 -26.37 -0.26
N VAL A 80 11.55 -25.36 -1.12
CA VAL A 80 12.76 -24.65 -1.58
C VAL A 80 12.45 -23.16 -1.66
N GLU A 81 13.47 -22.31 -1.73
CA GLU A 81 13.28 -20.85 -1.79
C GLU A 81 12.82 -20.35 -3.17
N PHE A 82 12.35 -19.10 -3.23
CA PHE A 82 11.82 -18.54 -4.48
C PHE A 82 12.94 -18.35 -5.52
N GLY A 83 12.79 -19.01 -6.67
CA GLY A 83 13.81 -19.06 -7.73
C GLY A 83 14.63 -20.35 -7.75
N GLU A 84 14.44 -21.23 -6.77
CA GLU A 84 15.06 -22.56 -6.73
C GLU A 84 14.19 -23.62 -7.42
N HIS A 85 14.83 -24.67 -7.93
CA HIS A 85 14.13 -25.80 -8.56
C HIS A 85 14.67 -27.15 -8.09
N VAL A 86 13.78 -28.08 -7.75
CA VAL A 86 14.18 -29.46 -7.45
C VAL A 86 14.36 -30.26 -8.74
N ALA A 87 15.39 -31.10 -8.77
CA ALA A 87 15.65 -32.04 -9.85
C ALA A 87 16.08 -33.41 -9.33
N VAL A 88 15.85 -34.44 -10.14
CA VAL A 88 16.33 -35.80 -9.92
C VAL A 88 17.46 -36.13 -10.89
N VAL A 89 18.45 -36.89 -10.44
CA VAL A 89 19.54 -37.39 -11.29
C VAL A 89 19.89 -38.81 -10.85
N GLY A 90 20.38 -39.65 -11.77
CA GLY A 90 20.63 -41.06 -11.48
C GLY A 90 21.49 -41.76 -12.52
N SER A 91 21.65 -43.07 -12.37
CA SER A 91 22.62 -43.89 -13.11
C SER A 91 22.23 -44.17 -14.56
N THR A 92 20.94 -44.16 -14.90
CA THR A 92 20.44 -44.40 -16.27
C THR A 92 20.60 -43.16 -17.16
N LYS A 93 20.43 -43.31 -18.47
CA LYS A 93 20.54 -42.19 -19.42
C LYS A 93 19.36 -41.24 -19.31
N GLU A 94 18.21 -41.79 -18.92
CA GLU A 94 16.91 -41.14 -18.78
C GLU A 94 16.86 -40.30 -17.50
N LEU A 95 17.60 -40.70 -16.45
CA LEU A 95 17.95 -39.89 -15.28
C LEU A 95 19.27 -39.11 -15.44
N GLY A 96 19.78 -38.98 -16.66
CA GLY A 96 20.90 -38.08 -16.98
C GLY A 96 22.31 -38.57 -16.61
N SER A 97 22.47 -39.84 -16.24
CA SER A 97 23.75 -40.53 -16.00
C SER A 97 24.71 -39.76 -15.07
N TRP A 98 24.19 -39.31 -13.93
CA TRP A 98 24.90 -38.49 -12.93
C TRP A 98 25.46 -37.15 -13.44
N LYS A 99 25.06 -36.69 -14.63
CA LYS A 99 25.62 -35.50 -15.29
C LYS A 99 24.59 -34.42 -15.65
N LYS A 100 23.39 -34.81 -16.09
CA LYS A 100 22.34 -33.88 -16.51
C LYS A 100 21.07 -34.06 -15.66
N PRO A 101 20.82 -33.23 -14.64
CA PRO A 101 19.64 -33.36 -13.80
C PRO A 101 18.34 -33.17 -14.60
N VAL A 102 17.31 -33.92 -14.23
CA VAL A 102 15.94 -33.85 -14.77
C VAL A 102 15.11 -33.00 -13.80
N ARG A 103 14.72 -31.80 -14.20
CA ARG A 103 13.91 -30.89 -13.37
C ARG A 103 12.53 -31.50 -13.10
N LEU A 104 12.04 -31.31 -11.87
CA LEU A 104 10.67 -31.62 -11.48
C LEU A 104 9.82 -30.35 -11.60
N SER A 105 8.51 -30.52 -11.75
CA SER A 105 7.52 -29.44 -11.72
C SER A 105 6.86 -29.37 -10.35
N TRP A 106 6.62 -28.17 -9.83
CA TRP A 106 5.88 -28.00 -8.58
C TRP A 106 4.38 -28.27 -8.78
N THR A 107 3.76 -28.95 -7.81
CA THR A 107 2.33 -29.23 -7.72
C THR A 107 1.89 -29.12 -6.25
N GLU A 108 0.57 -29.11 -5.98
CA GLU A 108 0.05 -29.09 -4.60
C GLU A 108 0.48 -30.33 -3.78
N ASP A 109 0.73 -31.47 -4.44
CA ASP A 109 1.28 -32.70 -3.86
C ASP A 109 2.82 -32.68 -3.68
N GLY A 110 3.49 -31.58 -4.01
CA GLY A 110 4.96 -31.44 -4.01
C GLY A 110 5.59 -31.45 -5.41
N TRP A 111 6.90 -31.72 -5.48
CA TRP A 111 7.65 -31.75 -6.75
C TRP A 111 7.40 -33.06 -7.50
N VAL A 112 6.93 -32.99 -8.74
CA VAL A 112 6.54 -34.14 -9.55
C VAL A 112 7.29 -34.17 -10.89
N GLY A 113 7.68 -35.36 -11.34
CA GLY A 113 8.23 -35.57 -12.68
C GLY A 113 8.06 -37.01 -13.14
N GLU A 114 7.95 -37.23 -14.45
CA GLU A 114 7.82 -38.56 -15.04
C GLU A 114 9.08 -38.96 -15.80
N VAL A 115 9.50 -40.21 -15.64
CA VAL A 115 10.67 -40.78 -16.31
C VAL A 115 10.31 -42.16 -16.84
N GLU A 116 10.61 -42.41 -18.13
CA GLU A 116 10.58 -43.76 -18.70
C GLU A 116 11.95 -44.41 -18.53
N ILE A 117 12.01 -45.64 -18.02
CA ILE A 117 13.26 -46.38 -17.77
C ILE A 117 13.15 -47.81 -18.33
N ASP A 118 14.24 -48.37 -18.83
CA ASP A 118 14.32 -49.79 -19.23
C ASP A 118 14.00 -50.72 -18.05
N GLY A 119 13.00 -51.59 -18.21
CA GLY A 119 12.59 -52.54 -17.19
C GLY A 119 13.63 -53.63 -16.87
N GLY A 120 13.50 -54.24 -15.69
CA GLY A 120 14.31 -55.38 -15.25
C GLY A 120 15.73 -55.04 -14.78
N ARG A 121 16.03 -53.79 -14.44
CA ARG A 121 17.34 -53.33 -13.95
C ARG A 121 17.25 -52.67 -12.57
N GLU A 122 18.36 -52.66 -11.85
CA GLU A 122 18.54 -51.78 -10.69
C GLU A 122 19.04 -50.40 -11.16
N VAL A 123 18.49 -49.35 -10.56
CA VAL A 123 18.79 -47.95 -10.91
C VAL A 123 19.06 -47.18 -9.63
N GLU A 124 20.18 -46.47 -9.60
CA GLU A 124 20.48 -45.52 -8.53
C GLU A 124 19.98 -44.13 -8.91
N LEU A 125 19.43 -43.40 -7.94
CA LEU A 125 18.99 -42.02 -8.11
C LEU A 125 19.19 -41.19 -6.84
N LYS A 126 19.23 -39.87 -7.02
CA LYS A 126 19.38 -38.89 -5.94
C LYS A 126 18.75 -37.55 -6.34
N PHE A 127 18.25 -36.79 -5.37
CA PHE A 127 17.68 -35.45 -5.58
C PHE A 127 18.70 -34.34 -5.32
N LEU A 128 18.50 -33.20 -6.00
CA LEU A 128 19.28 -31.97 -5.81
C LEU A 128 18.42 -30.72 -6.08
N ILE A 129 18.76 -29.62 -5.42
CA ILE A 129 18.22 -28.28 -5.64
C ILE A 129 19.15 -27.54 -6.60
N LEU A 130 18.55 -26.87 -7.58
CA LEU A 130 19.19 -26.00 -8.56
C LEU A 130 18.91 -24.54 -8.18
N MET A 131 19.98 -23.77 -8.00
CA MET A 131 19.98 -22.34 -7.69
C MET A 131 20.61 -21.54 -8.85
N ASN A 132 20.37 -20.23 -8.90
CA ASN A 132 21.06 -19.30 -9.81
C ASN A 132 21.11 -19.74 -11.29
N GLY A 133 20.00 -20.26 -11.83
CA GLY A 133 19.92 -20.69 -13.24
C GLY A 133 20.73 -21.95 -13.57
N ASP A 134 20.79 -22.91 -12.65
CA ASP A 134 21.53 -24.19 -12.69
C ASP A 134 23.05 -24.09 -12.46
N ALA A 135 23.56 -22.91 -12.07
CA ALA A 135 24.97 -22.71 -11.73
C ALA A 135 25.35 -23.40 -10.41
N ASP A 136 24.56 -23.16 -9.36
CA ASP A 136 24.79 -23.68 -8.01
C ASP A 136 23.85 -24.86 -7.71
N LYS A 137 24.35 -25.86 -6.96
CA LYS A 137 23.65 -27.13 -6.74
C LYS A 137 23.87 -27.67 -5.33
N VAL A 138 22.76 -27.93 -4.62
CA VAL A 138 22.77 -28.59 -3.31
C VAL A 138 22.18 -29.99 -3.45
N TRP A 139 22.89 -31.01 -2.99
CA TRP A 139 22.45 -32.41 -3.03
C TRP A 139 21.68 -32.78 -1.77
N GLU A 140 20.76 -33.75 -1.84
CA GLU A 140 20.23 -34.38 -0.62
C GLU A 140 21.34 -35.14 0.15
N ASP A 141 21.18 -35.31 1.46
CA ASP A 141 22.12 -36.01 2.32
C ASP A 141 21.94 -37.54 2.28
N GLY A 142 23.04 -38.26 2.51
CA GLY A 142 23.08 -39.72 2.56
C GLY A 142 23.46 -40.41 1.24
N GLU A 143 23.30 -41.73 1.20
CA GLU A 143 23.70 -42.59 0.07
C GLU A 143 22.74 -42.48 -1.13
N ASN A 144 23.13 -43.05 -2.28
CA ASN A 144 22.26 -43.11 -3.45
C ASN A 144 21.07 -44.06 -3.20
N ARG A 145 19.88 -43.66 -3.63
CA ARG A 145 18.68 -44.50 -3.51
C ARG A 145 18.69 -45.58 -4.60
N VAL A 146 18.59 -46.85 -4.23
CA VAL A 146 18.57 -47.98 -5.17
C VAL A 146 17.13 -48.43 -5.43
N LEU A 147 16.72 -48.43 -6.70
CA LEU A 147 15.38 -48.78 -7.16
C LEU A 147 15.42 -49.99 -8.09
N LYS A 148 14.66 -51.04 -7.77
CA LYS A 148 14.45 -52.22 -8.64
C LYS A 148 13.31 -51.95 -9.61
N ILE A 149 13.61 -51.79 -10.90
CA ILE A 149 12.62 -51.50 -11.93
C ILE A 149 11.93 -52.82 -12.37
N PRO A 150 10.59 -52.92 -12.31
CA PRO A 150 9.83 -54.06 -12.85
C PRO A 150 10.09 -54.30 -14.35
N VAL A 151 9.62 -55.41 -14.91
CA VAL A 151 9.87 -55.73 -16.33
C VAL A 151 9.02 -54.89 -17.30
N SER A 152 7.83 -54.46 -16.87
CA SER A 152 6.90 -53.60 -17.63
C SER A 152 5.85 -52.96 -16.71
N GLY A 153 5.34 -51.77 -17.06
CA GLY A 153 4.17 -51.16 -16.41
C GLY A 153 4.31 -49.66 -16.13
N ALA A 154 3.32 -49.10 -15.44
CA ALA A 154 3.35 -47.74 -14.91
C ALA A 154 3.27 -47.77 -13.38
N PHE A 155 4.11 -46.98 -12.71
CA PHE A 155 4.27 -47.01 -11.26
C PHE A 155 4.44 -45.59 -10.70
N GLU A 156 3.96 -45.36 -9.48
CA GLU A 156 4.24 -44.14 -8.73
C GLU A 156 5.24 -44.43 -7.60
N MET A 157 6.16 -43.49 -7.38
CA MET A 157 7.16 -43.51 -6.32
C MET A 157 7.12 -42.19 -5.56
N VAL A 158 6.85 -42.26 -4.25
CA VAL A 158 6.87 -41.10 -3.35
C VAL A 158 8.16 -41.13 -2.52
N CYS A 159 8.88 -40.01 -2.49
CA CYS A 159 10.15 -39.84 -1.77
C CYS A 159 10.06 -38.65 -0.81
N HIS A 160 10.89 -38.67 0.23
CA HIS A 160 11.06 -37.57 1.18
C HIS A 160 12.53 -37.11 1.22
N TRP A 161 12.76 -35.80 1.24
CA TRP A 161 14.11 -35.22 1.25
C TRP A 161 14.95 -35.75 2.41
N ASN A 162 16.25 -36.02 2.16
CA ASN A 162 17.21 -36.59 3.12
C ASN A 162 16.83 -37.96 3.74
N ARG A 163 15.79 -38.64 3.26
CA ARG A 163 15.42 -40.01 3.68
C ARG A 163 15.87 -41.08 2.68
N THR A 164 17.15 -41.05 2.33
CA THR A 164 17.74 -41.94 1.31
C THR A 164 17.67 -43.44 1.62
N GLY A 165 17.56 -43.82 2.91
CA GLY A 165 17.34 -45.20 3.36
C GLY A 165 15.87 -45.66 3.46
N GLU A 166 14.90 -44.89 2.96
CA GLU A 166 13.49 -45.32 2.99
C GLU A 166 13.20 -46.44 1.98
N SER A 167 12.28 -47.36 2.34
CA SER A 167 11.91 -48.47 1.45
C SER A 167 11.11 -47.94 0.26
N LEU A 168 11.77 -47.74 -0.88
CA LEU A 168 11.15 -47.31 -2.14
C LEU A 168 10.19 -48.37 -2.69
N GLY A 169 8.90 -48.23 -2.35
CA GLY A 169 7.83 -49.01 -2.94
C GLY A 169 7.37 -48.42 -4.27
N LEU A 170 7.48 -49.20 -5.35
CA LEU A 170 6.81 -48.89 -6.62
C LEU A 170 5.36 -49.33 -6.54
N LEU A 171 4.45 -48.37 -6.39
CA LEU A 171 3.02 -48.62 -6.34
C LEU A 171 2.54 -48.96 -7.76
N GLY A 172 2.17 -50.23 -7.98
CA GLY A 172 1.72 -50.71 -9.28
C GLY A 172 0.40 -50.09 -9.70
N SER A 173 0.35 -49.58 -10.93
CA SER A 173 -0.91 -49.17 -11.58
C SER A 173 -1.77 -50.40 -11.90
N GLY A 174 -2.45 -50.90 -10.88
CA GLY A 174 -3.46 -51.95 -10.95
C GLY A 174 -4.80 -51.41 -10.44
N SER A 175 -5.70 -51.10 -11.38
CA SER A 175 -7.13 -50.86 -11.13
C SER A 175 -7.50 -49.98 -9.93
N LYS A 176 -6.97 -48.75 -9.91
CA LYS A 176 -7.82 -47.58 -9.70
C LYS A 176 -7.82 -46.78 -10.99
N GLU A 177 -8.78 -47.09 -11.86
CA GLU A 177 -9.05 -46.28 -13.04
C GLU A 177 -9.63 -44.93 -12.59
N GLU A 178 -8.78 -43.91 -12.54
CA GLU A 178 -9.15 -42.55 -12.87
C GLU A 178 -8.42 -42.23 -14.18
N VAL A 179 -9.09 -42.56 -15.29
CA VAL A 179 -8.61 -42.31 -16.64
C VAL A 179 -9.05 -40.92 -17.05
N SER A 180 -8.10 -40.00 -17.20
CA SER A 180 -8.26 -38.76 -17.96
C SER A 180 -7.37 -38.82 -19.21
N GLU A 181 -7.76 -39.67 -20.17
CA GLU A 181 -7.33 -39.51 -21.56
C GLU A 181 -8.40 -38.73 -22.34
N GLU A 182 -7.98 -37.63 -22.96
CA GLU A 182 -8.76 -36.97 -24.01
C GLU A 182 -8.83 -37.87 -25.24
N VAL A 183 -9.96 -38.55 -25.42
CA VAL A 183 -10.38 -39.05 -26.73
C VAL A 183 -11.54 -38.18 -27.21
N GLY A 184 -11.32 -37.48 -28.33
CA GLY A 184 -12.36 -36.68 -28.97
C GLY A 184 -13.56 -37.55 -29.35
N GLY A 185 -14.65 -37.40 -28.60
CA GLY A 185 -15.92 -38.09 -28.81
C GLY A 185 -17.02 -37.38 -28.01
N GLU A 186 -18.10 -36.98 -28.70
CA GLU A 186 -19.17 -36.15 -28.14
C GLU A 186 -19.83 -36.83 -26.92
N THR A 187 -19.59 -36.31 -25.72
CA THR A 187 -20.26 -36.72 -24.49
C THR A 187 -20.74 -35.48 -23.73
N GLY A 188 -22.01 -35.49 -23.31
CA GLY A 188 -22.71 -34.30 -22.83
C GLY A 188 -22.18 -33.76 -21.50
N LYS A 189 -22.13 -32.43 -21.37
CA LYS A 189 -21.77 -31.71 -20.14
C LYS A 189 -22.58 -32.24 -18.94
N VAL A 190 -21.88 -32.57 -17.85
CA VAL A 190 -22.46 -32.70 -16.51
C VAL A 190 -22.17 -31.39 -15.77
N GLU A 191 -23.21 -30.63 -15.46
CA GLU A 191 -23.09 -29.35 -14.77
C GLU A 191 -22.84 -29.57 -13.26
N GLY A 192 -21.80 -28.94 -12.71
CA GLY A 192 -21.46 -29.01 -11.29
C GLY A 192 -20.02 -28.62 -10.98
N GLU A 193 -19.72 -27.31 -10.93
CA GLU A 193 -18.47 -26.81 -10.35
C GLU A 193 -18.43 -27.10 -8.84
N ALA A 194 -17.26 -27.47 -8.30
CA ALA A 194 -17.04 -27.62 -6.87
C ALA A 194 -17.23 -26.27 -6.15
N SER A 195 -17.74 -26.26 -4.91
CA SER A 195 -18.02 -24.97 -4.27
C SER A 195 -16.72 -24.23 -3.89
N PRO A 196 -16.66 -22.89 -4.02
CA PRO A 196 -15.51 -22.10 -3.56
C PRO A 196 -15.17 -22.36 -2.09
N PHE A 197 -16.19 -22.64 -1.28
CA PHE A 197 -16.08 -22.98 0.13
C PHE A 197 -15.21 -24.22 0.38
N VAL A 198 -15.40 -25.30 -0.39
CA VAL A 198 -14.62 -26.53 -0.24
C VAL A 198 -13.17 -26.36 -0.71
N THR A 199 -12.92 -25.53 -1.73
CA THR A 199 -11.54 -25.23 -2.19
C THR A 199 -10.70 -24.47 -1.16
N GLN A 200 -11.31 -23.82 -0.18
CA GLN A 200 -10.63 -23.08 0.89
C GLN A 200 -10.45 -23.90 2.19
N TRP A 201 -10.85 -25.17 2.20
CA TRP A 201 -10.81 -26.02 3.39
C TRP A 201 -9.38 -26.43 3.78
N GLN A 202 -8.95 -26.04 4.98
CA GLN A 202 -7.66 -26.38 5.60
C GLN A 202 -7.80 -27.32 6.80
N GLY A 203 -9.03 -27.73 7.14
CA GLY A 203 -9.31 -28.70 8.21
C GLY A 203 -8.95 -30.13 7.83
N LYS A 204 -9.09 -31.06 8.80
CA LYS A 204 -8.88 -32.50 8.55
C LYS A 204 -9.82 -32.99 7.43
N GLY A 205 -9.30 -33.83 6.53
CA GLY A 205 -10.06 -34.40 5.41
C GLY A 205 -11.22 -35.29 5.85
N THR A 206 -12.20 -35.46 4.97
CA THR A 206 -13.47 -36.15 5.27
C THR A 206 -13.28 -37.67 5.39
N ALA A 207 -13.48 -38.20 6.60
CA ALA A 207 -13.48 -39.63 6.86
C ALA A 207 -14.92 -40.14 7.01
N PHE A 208 -15.38 -40.99 6.09
CA PHE A 208 -16.70 -41.61 6.15
C PHE A 208 -16.73 -42.69 7.25
N MET A 209 -17.69 -42.59 8.16
CA MET A 209 -17.78 -43.46 9.34
C MET A 209 -18.96 -44.43 9.25
N GLN A 210 -18.70 -45.72 9.38
CA GLN A 210 -19.75 -46.76 9.43
C GLN A 210 -20.32 -46.97 10.85
N SER A 211 -19.66 -46.43 11.88
CA SER A 211 -20.11 -46.49 13.28
C SER A 211 -19.88 -45.15 14.00
N ASN A 212 -20.42 -44.98 15.21
CA ASN A 212 -20.46 -43.68 15.90
C ASN A 212 -19.14 -43.34 16.65
N GLU A 213 -18.03 -43.25 15.93
CA GLU A 213 -16.65 -43.09 16.43
C GLU A 213 -16.30 -41.65 16.86
N HIS A 214 -17.26 -40.72 16.87
CA HIS A 214 -17.06 -39.31 17.27
C HIS A 214 -16.56 -39.13 18.73
N ARG A 215 -16.64 -40.17 19.57
CA ARG A 215 -16.09 -40.17 20.94
C ARG A 215 -14.58 -40.47 20.93
N ASN A 216 -13.75 -39.43 20.84
CA ASN A 216 -12.43 -39.27 21.50
C ASN A 216 -11.53 -38.15 20.89
N ARG A 217 -12.02 -37.28 19.99
CA ARG A 217 -11.18 -36.26 19.31
C ARG A 217 -10.95 -34.96 20.09
N GLU A 218 -11.67 -34.73 21.19
CA GLU A 218 -11.62 -33.47 21.94
C GLU A 218 -10.36 -33.32 22.82
N VAL A 219 -9.72 -34.44 23.18
CA VAL A 219 -8.54 -34.51 24.07
C VAL A 219 -7.29 -33.85 23.44
N GLU A 220 -7.31 -33.59 22.12
CA GLU A 220 -6.22 -32.91 21.40
C GLU A 220 -6.26 -31.37 21.54
N ARG A 221 -7.37 -30.76 21.98
CA ARG A 221 -7.46 -29.29 22.11
C ARG A 221 -6.74 -28.80 23.36
N SER A 222 -5.89 -27.79 23.19
CA SER A 222 -5.15 -27.13 24.25
C SER A 222 -4.93 -25.67 23.89
N TRP A 223 -5.39 -24.77 24.76
CA TRP A 223 -5.27 -23.32 24.58
C TRP A 223 -3.97 -22.84 25.24
N ASP A 224 -3.25 -21.93 24.60
CA ASP A 224 -2.14 -21.21 25.25
C ASP A 224 -2.58 -19.79 25.61
N THR A 225 -3.09 -19.63 26.83
CA THR A 225 -3.50 -18.34 27.40
C THR A 225 -2.35 -17.62 28.12
N HIS A 226 -1.11 -18.15 28.09
CA HIS A 226 0.00 -17.58 28.86
C HIS A 226 0.46 -16.22 28.30
N GLY A 227 0.14 -15.14 29.02
CA GLY A 227 0.45 -13.76 28.61
C GLY A 227 -0.56 -13.19 27.62
N VAL A 228 -1.80 -13.68 27.65
CA VAL A 228 -2.92 -13.21 26.83
C VAL A 228 -3.92 -12.49 27.74
N ASP A 229 -4.29 -11.27 27.36
CA ASP A 229 -5.20 -10.38 28.09
C ASP A 229 -6.28 -9.75 27.18
N GLY A 230 -7.20 -9.00 27.80
CA GLY A 230 -8.29 -8.29 27.11
C GLY A 230 -9.27 -9.22 26.38
N LEU A 231 -9.86 -8.73 25.30
CA LEU A 231 -10.87 -9.47 24.52
C LEU A 231 -10.35 -10.80 23.94
N ALA A 232 -9.04 -10.94 23.69
CA ALA A 232 -8.45 -12.20 23.23
C ALA A 232 -8.49 -13.30 24.30
N LEU A 233 -8.31 -12.95 25.58
CA LEU A 233 -8.44 -13.92 26.67
C LEU A 233 -9.91 -14.32 26.85
N LYS A 234 -10.83 -13.34 26.86
CA LYS A 234 -12.27 -13.59 26.94
C LYS A 234 -12.73 -14.55 25.83
N LEU A 235 -12.36 -14.27 24.58
CA LEU A 235 -12.67 -15.13 23.43
C LEU A 235 -12.11 -16.55 23.58
N ALA A 236 -10.95 -16.72 24.22
CA ALA A 236 -10.37 -18.04 24.50
C ALA A 236 -11.15 -18.82 25.58
N GLU A 237 -11.57 -18.14 26.65
CA GLU A 237 -12.37 -18.71 27.74
C GLU A 237 -13.79 -19.06 27.27
N ASP A 238 -14.38 -18.23 26.41
CA ASP A 238 -15.67 -18.48 25.80
C ASP A 238 -15.60 -19.64 24.77
N ASP A 239 -14.55 -19.73 23.94
CA ASP A 239 -14.33 -20.86 23.00
C ASP A 239 -14.12 -22.21 23.72
N GLN A 240 -13.51 -22.23 24.91
CA GLN A 240 -13.41 -23.44 25.75
C GLN A 240 -14.78 -24.01 26.12
N ASN A 241 -15.77 -23.14 26.30
CA ASN A 241 -17.15 -23.49 26.63
C ASN A 241 -18.03 -23.70 25.37
N ALA A 242 -17.58 -23.22 24.20
CA ALA A 242 -18.28 -23.28 22.93
C ALA A 242 -17.81 -24.46 22.04
N ARG A 243 -18.20 -25.68 22.38
CA ARG A 243 -17.79 -26.91 21.66
C ARG A 243 -18.30 -27.00 20.22
N ASN A 244 -19.56 -26.62 19.99
CA ASN A 244 -20.28 -26.73 18.71
C ASN A 244 -20.46 -25.37 18.02
N TRP A 245 -20.74 -25.38 16.72
CA TRP A 245 -20.71 -24.17 15.89
C TRP A 245 -21.67 -23.07 16.36
N TRP A 246 -22.93 -23.40 16.69
CA TRP A 246 -23.87 -22.38 17.19
C TRP A 246 -23.38 -21.68 18.45
N ARG A 247 -22.75 -22.37 19.40
CA ARG A 247 -22.15 -21.69 20.56
C ARG A 247 -21.00 -20.78 20.14
N LYS A 248 -20.17 -21.18 19.16
CA LYS A 248 -19.11 -20.31 18.63
C LYS A 248 -19.69 -19.04 17.98
N LEU A 249 -20.87 -19.14 17.35
CA LEU A 249 -21.63 -17.97 16.89
C LEU A 249 -22.18 -17.14 18.07
N GLU A 250 -22.63 -17.75 19.17
CA GLU A 250 -23.02 -17.01 20.37
C GLU A 250 -21.86 -16.22 20.99
N VAL A 251 -20.66 -16.81 21.06
CA VAL A 251 -19.44 -16.11 21.49
C VAL A 251 -19.20 -14.85 20.67
N VAL A 252 -19.35 -14.92 19.34
CA VAL A 252 -19.21 -13.74 18.46
C VAL A 252 -20.33 -12.73 18.67
N ARG A 253 -21.59 -13.18 18.80
CA ARG A 253 -22.73 -12.30 19.10
C ARG A 253 -22.47 -11.51 20.38
N ASP A 254 -22.08 -12.19 21.45
CA ASP A 254 -21.92 -11.61 22.77
C ASP A 254 -20.68 -10.69 22.82
N LEU A 255 -19.58 -11.07 22.14
CA LEU A 255 -18.42 -10.22 21.94
C LEU A 255 -18.75 -8.90 21.22
N LEU A 256 -19.60 -8.93 20.19
CA LEU A 256 -20.02 -7.72 19.46
C LEU A 256 -21.07 -6.90 20.23
N ALA A 257 -22.02 -7.56 20.89
CA ALA A 257 -23.08 -6.89 21.65
C ALA A 257 -22.55 -6.15 22.88
N GLU A 258 -21.59 -6.75 23.62
CA GLU A 258 -21.01 -6.11 24.81
C GLU A 258 -20.06 -4.95 24.47
N ASN A 259 -19.34 -5.02 23.34
CA ASN A 259 -18.39 -3.99 22.90
C ASN A 259 -18.99 -3.01 21.87
N SER A 260 -20.32 -2.84 21.90
CA SER A 260 -21.07 -1.99 20.98
C SER A 260 -20.96 -0.47 21.25
N THR A 261 -20.27 -0.05 22.31
CA THR A 261 -20.02 1.36 22.69
C THR A 261 -18.52 1.61 22.89
N GLU A 262 -18.10 2.87 22.68
CA GLU A 262 -16.73 3.31 22.36
C GLU A 262 -15.55 2.67 23.13
N GLY A 263 -14.43 2.49 22.41
CA GLY A 263 -13.19 1.88 22.91
C GLY A 263 -12.83 0.65 22.07
N ASP A 264 -13.44 -0.49 22.39
CA ASP A 264 -12.99 -1.81 21.93
C ASP A 264 -13.74 -2.37 20.71
N CYS A 265 -14.66 -1.60 20.12
CA CYS A 265 -15.53 -2.00 19.00
C CYS A 265 -14.76 -2.59 17.80
N LEU A 266 -13.72 -1.88 17.33
CA LEU A 266 -12.89 -2.32 16.20
C LEU A 266 -12.08 -3.59 16.56
N GLU A 267 -11.58 -3.71 17.79
CA GLU A 267 -10.86 -4.91 18.24
C GLU A 267 -11.80 -6.14 18.33
N ALA A 268 -13.03 -5.95 18.83
CA ALA A 268 -14.06 -6.98 18.84
C ALA A 268 -14.43 -7.45 17.42
N LEU A 269 -14.55 -6.53 16.46
CA LEU A 269 -14.75 -6.85 15.04
C LEU A 269 -13.58 -7.65 14.47
N ILE A 270 -12.33 -7.23 14.72
CA ILE A 270 -11.12 -7.90 14.20
C ILE A 270 -11.03 -9.33 14.71
N TYR A 271 -11.17 -9.55 16.03
CA TYR A 271 -11.15 -10.90 16.58
C TYR A 271 -12.31 -11.76 16.08
N SER A 272 -13.51 -11.18 15.92
CA SER A 272 -14.66 -11.88 15.33
C SER A 272 -14.38 -12.35 13.90
N ALA A 273 -13.79 -11.49 13.07
CA ALA A 273 -13.43 -11.82 11.68
C ALA A 273 -12.38 -12.95 11.61
N ILE A 274 -11.30 -12.85 12.41
CA ILE A 274 -10.24 -13.88 12.46
C ILE A 274 -10.82 -15.23 12.91
N TYR A 275 -11.58 -15.22 14.00
CA TYR A 275 -12.13 -16.43 14.62
C TYR A 275 -13.14 -17.14 13.70
N LEU A 276 -14.07 -16.39 13.10
CA LEU A 276 -15.03 -16.95 12.14
C LEU A 276 -14.36 -17.48 10.87
N LYS A 277 -13.35 -16.77 10.35
CA LYS A 277 -12.59 -17.25 9.18
C LYS A 277 -11.90 -18.59 9.47
N TRP A 278 -11.25 -18.73 10.62
CA TRP A 278 -10.60 -19.98 11.01
C TRP A 278 -11.57 -21.12 11.34
N ILE A 279 -12.80 -20.83 11.77
CA ILE A 279 -13.87 -21.83 11.86
C ILE A 279 -14.26 -22.32 10.46
N ASN A 280 -14.49 -21.40 9.52
CA ASN A 280 -14.97 -21.75 8.18
C ASN A 280 -13.92 -22.43 7.30
N THR A 281 -12.63 -22.10 7.46
CA THR A 281 -11.54 -22.85 6.83
C THR A 281 -11.22 -24.17 7.57
N GLY A 282 -11.90 -24.49 8.67
CA GLY A 282 -11.74 -25.75 9.40
C GLY A 282 -10.52 -25.83 10.31
N GLN A 283 -9.80 -24.73 10.49
CA GLN A 283 -8.62 -24.64 11.36
C GLN A 283 -9.02 -24.62 12.85
N ILE A 284 -10.17 -24.03 13.17
CA ILE A 284 -10.85 -24.13 14.47
C ILE A 284 -11.99 -25.14 14.33
N PRO A 285 -11.83 -26.40 14.78
CA PRO A 285 -12.85 -27.43 14.60
C PRO A 285 -14.07 -27.24 15.52
N CYS A 286 -15.23 -27.72 15.05
CA CYS A 286 -16.49 -27.83 15.78
C CYS A 286 -16.74 -29.30 16.21
N PHE A 287 -17.23 -29.52 17.43
CA PHE A 287 -17.43 -30.85 18.02
C PHE A 287 -18.86 -31.08 18.53
N GLU A 288 -19.31 -32.35 18.57
CA GLU A 288 -20.59 -32.72 19.21
C GLU A 288 -20.52 -32.58 20.74
N ASP A 289 -21.47 -31.87 21.36
CA ASP A 289 -21.64 -31.78 22.83
C ASP A 289 -22.70 -32.75 23.38
N GLY A 290 -23.21 -33.66 22.54
CA GLY A 290 -24.25 -34.63 22.88
C GLY A 290 -25.68 -34.08 22.90
N GLY A 291 -25.87 -32.76 22.72
CA GLY A 291 -27.18 -32.15 22.57
C GLY A 291 -27.80 -32.40 21.19
N HIS A 292 -29.13 -32.31 21.09
CA HIS A 292 -29.86 -32.37 19.82
C HIS A 292 -30.29 -30.96 19.40
N HIS A 293 -29.35 -30.23 18.79
CA HIS A 293 -29.56 -28.85 18.32
C HIS A 293 -29.71 -28.83 16.81
N ARG A 294 -30.82 -28.24 16.33
CA ARG A 294 -31.13 -28.13 14.90
C ARG A 294 -30.49 -26.87 14.29
N PRO A 295 -30.32 -26.83 12.96
CA PRO A 295 -29.81 -25.67 12.22
C PRO A 295 -30.50 -24.33 12.53
N ASN A 296 -31.77 -24.31 12.97
CA ASN A 296 -32.51 -23.08 13.28
C ASN A 296 -31.83 -22.20 14.33
N ARG A 297 -31.16 -22.80 15.33
CA ARG A 297 -30.43 -22.01 16.33
C ARG A 297 -29.29 -21.20 15.71
N HIS A 298 -28.58 -21.78 14.74
CA HIS A 298 -27.50 -21.11 14.01
C HIS A 298 -28.05 -19.93 13.19
N ALA A 299 -29.20 -20.13 12.53
CA ALA A 299 -29.91 -19.10 11.78
C ALA A 299 -30.39 -17.94 12.69
N GLU A 300 -30.98 -18.24 13.86
CA GLU A 300 -31.38 -17.23 14.85
C GLU A 300 -30.20 -16.34 15.28
N ILE A 301 -29.06 -16.95 15.63
CA ILE A 301 -27.86 -16.23 16.10
C ILE A 301 -27.23 -15.45 14.94
N SER A 302 -27.16 -16.04 13.74
CA SER A 302 -26.69 -15.37 12.53
C SER A 302 -27.50 -14.11 12.21
N SER A 303 -28.83 -14.16 12.36
CA SER A 303 -29.71 -12.99 12.22
C SER A 303 -29.41 -11.91 13.26
N GLN A 304 -29.04 -12.28 14.49
CA GLN A 304 -28.66 -11.33 15.55
C GLN A 304 -27.32 -10.66 15.22
N ILE A 305 -26.28 -11.43 14.90
CA ILE A 305 -24.98 -10.89 14.49
C ILE A 305 -25.14 -9.95 13.28
N PHE A 306 -25.86 -10.38 12.24
CA PHE A 306 -26.09 -9.58 11.04
C PHE A 306 -26.76 -8.24 11.33
N ARG A 307 -27.72 -8.18 12.26
CA ARG A 307 -28.37 -6.92 12.68
C ARG A 307 -27.40 -5.96 13.33
N GLU A 308 -26.52 -6.43 14.22
CA GLU A 308 -25.56 -5.56 14.88
C GLU A 308 -24.50 -5.05 13.90
N LEU A 309 -23.95 -5.92 13.03
CA LEU A 309 -23.01 -5.54 11.97
C LEU A 309 -23.59 -4.47 11.03
N GLU A 310 -24.84 -4.63 10.59
CA GLU A 310 -25.51 -3.65 9.72
C GLU A 310 -25.83 -2.35 10.47
N ARG A 311 -26.10 -2.38 11.78
CA ARG A 311 -26.22 -1.15 12.59
C ARG A 311 -24.88 -0.43 12.74
N MET A 312 -23.81 -1.17 13.03
CA MET A 312 -22.45 -0.64 13.19
C MET A 312 -21.96 0.02 11.89
N SER A 313 -22.17 -0.64 10.75
CA SER A 313 -21.75 -0.14 9.42
C SER A 313 -22.40 1.19 8.99
N HIS A 314 -23.55 1.55 9.55
CA HIS A 314 -24.32 2.75 9.17
C HIS A 314 -24.42 3.78 10.32
N ARG A 315 -23.54 3.68 11.33
CA ARG A 315 -23.35 4.76 12.32
C ARG A 315 -22.72 5.98 11.64
N LYS A 316 -22.96 7.19 12.18
CA LYS A 316 -22.39 8.43 11.62
C LYS A 316 -20.88 8.56 11.85
N ASP A 317 -20.42 7.85 12.85
CA ASP A 317 -19.07 7.73 13.41
C ASP A 317 -18.35 6.44 12.97
N ALA A 318 -18.98 5.61 12.13
CA ALA A 318 -18.39 4.36 11.65
C ALA A 318 -17.08 4.64 10.87
N SER A 319 -15.98 4.05 11.31
CA SER A 319 -14.69 4.24 10.64
C SER A 319 -14.60 3.41 9.35
N PRO A 320 -13.75 3.82 8.38
CA PRO A 320 -13.46 2.98 7.22
C PRO A 320 -12.89 1.60 7.60
N GLN A 321 -12.17 1.51 8.74
CA GLN A 321 -11.68 0.25 9.28
C GLN A 321 -12.83 -0.67 9.74
N ASP A 322 -13.84 -0.14 10.43
CA ASP A 322 -15.00 -0.93 10.89
C ASP A 322 -15.72 -1.55 9.70
N VAL A 323 -16.07 -0.75 8.69
CA VAL A 323 -16.77 -1.21 7.47
C VAL A 323 -15.96 -2.30 6.77
N LEU A 324 -14.65 -2.11 6.62
CA LEU A 324 -13.75 -3.08 6.00
C LEU A 324 -13.74 -4.43 6.74
N VAL A 325 -13.70 -4.42 8.07
CA VAL A 325 -13.69 -5.65 8.87
C VAL A 325 -15.07 -6.32 8.89
N ILE A 326 -16.16 -5.54 8.97
CA ILE A 326 -17.54 -6.05 8.91
C ILE A 326 -17.81 -6.80 7.60
N ARG A 327 -17.32 -6.28 6.46
CA ARG A 327 -17.41 -6.96 5.15
C ARG A 327 -16.81 -8.37 5.16
N LYS A 328 -15.75 -8.61 5.94
CA LYS A 328 -15.10 -9.93 6.07
C LYS A 328 -15.89 -10.90 6.96
N ILE A 329 -16.72 -10.40 7.86
CA ILE A 329 -17.59 -11.22 8.72
C ILE A 329 -18.81 -11.74 7.95
N HIS A 330 -19.42 -10.92 7.08
CA HIS A 330 -20.68 -11.27 6.41
C HIS A 330 -20.68 -12.61 5.65
N PRO A 331 -19.67 -12.96 4.82
CA PRO A 331 -19.60 -14.27 4.16
C PRO A 331 -19.48 -15.45 5.12
N CYS A 332 -19.08 -15.21 6.37
CA CYS A 332 -18.85 -16.28 7.33
C CYS A 332 -20.13 -16.74 8.07
N LEU A 333 -21.25 -16.06 7.87
CA LEU A 333 -22.50 -16.28 8.61
C LEU A 333 -23.47 -17.21 7.85
N PRO A 334 -24.11 -18.20 8.50
CA PRO A 334 -25.12 -19.04 7.86
C PRO A 334 -26.36 -18.25 7.46
N SER A 335 -27.12 -18.81 6.53
CA SER A 335 -28.37 -18.27 6.03
C SER A 335 -29.47 -18.35 7.09
N PHE A 336 -30.24 -17.26 7.23
CA PHE A 336 -31.35 -17.17 8.19
C PHE A 336 -32.72 -16.93 7.55
N LYS A 337 -32.91 -17.48 6.35
CA LYS A 337 -34.22 -17.54 5.69
C LYS A 337 -35.24 -18.34 6.50
N SER A 338 -36.52 -18.15 6.20
CA SER A 338 -37.68 -18.80 6.84
C SER A 338 -37.59 -20.33 6.89
N GLU A 339 -36.98 -20.95 5.88
CA GLU A 339 -36.81 -22.40 5.76
C GLU A 339 -35.82 -22.94 6.80
N PHE A 340 -34.83 -22.13 7.19
CA PHE A 340 -33.79 -22.49 8.14
C PHE A 340 -34.15 -22.08 9.57
N THR A 341 -34.88 -20.98 9.78
CA THR A 341 -35.41 -20.59 11.11
C THR A 341 -36.64 -21.39 11.55
N ALA A 342 -37.25 -22.18 10.65
CA ALA A 342 -38.30 -23.13 11.00
C ALA A 342 -37.86 -24.15 12.07
N SER A 343 -38.80 -24.69 12.85
CA SER A 343 -38.50 -25.60 13.96
C SER A 343 -37.91 -26.97 13.55
N VAL A 344 -37.98 -27.33 12.26
CA VAL A 344 -37.52 -28.62 11.72
C VAL A 344 -36.89 -28.42 10.32
N PRO A 345 -35.70 -27.78 10.21
CA PRO A 345 -35.03 -27.54 8.94
C PRO A 345 -34.23 -28.79 8.48
N LEU A 346 -33.79 -28.78 7.21
CA LEU A 346 -32.91 -29.79 6.58
C LEU A 346 -33.35 -31.26 6.78
N THR A 347 -34.66 -31.55 6.78
CA THR A 347 -35.21 -32.89 7.02
C THR A 347 -34.86 -33.93 5.96
N ARG A 348 -34.53 -33.51 4.74
CA ARG A 348 -34.34 -34.41 3.58
C ARG A 348 -33.28 -35.48 3.81
N ILE A 349 -32.19 -35.16 4.51
CA ILE A 349 -31.10 -36.11 4.79
C ILE A 349 -31.55 -37.30 5.65
N ARG A 350 -32.52 -37.11 6.56
CA ARG A 350 -33.13 -38.20 7.32
C ARG A 350 -33.86 -39.16 6.37
N ASP A 351 -34.65 -38.62 5.46
CA ASP A 351 -35.49 -39.42 4.57
C ASP A 351 -34.62 -40.16 3.53
N ILE A 352 -33.55 -39.52 3.04
CA ILE A 352 -32.46 -40.14 2.25
C ILE A 352 -31.82 -41.31 3.02
N ALA A 353 -31.41 -41.09 4.27
CA ALA A 353 -30.77 -42.10 5.10
C ALA A 353 -31.69 -43.24 5.55
N HIS A 354 -33.01 -43.15 5.31
CA HIS A 354 -33.95 -44.24 5.56
C HIS A 354 -34.33 -45.06 4.31
N ARG A 355 -33.90 -44.65 3.12
CA ARG A 355 -34.19 -45.33 1.84
C ARG A 355 -33.79 -46.81 1.80
N ASN A 356 -34.51 -47.59 0.98
CA ASN A 356 -34.29 -49.03 0.83
C ASN A 356 -33.56 -49.40 -0.48
N ASP A 357 -33.35 -48.44 -1.37
CA ASP A 357 -32.69 -48.59 -2.67
C ASP A 357 -31.21 -48.18 -2.67
N ILE A 358 -30.56 -48.17 -1.50
CA ILE A 358 -29.13 -47.90 -1.31
C ILE A 358 -28.45 -49.00 -0.47
N PRO A 359 -27.15 -49.29 -0.69
CA PRO A 359 -26.40 -50.27 0.10
C PRO A 359 -26.40 -49.95 1.60
N HIS A 360 -26.35 -50.99 2.45
CA HIS A 360 -26.41 -50.82 3.90
C HIS A 360 -25.22 -50.03 4.44
N GLU A 361 -24.01 -50.24 3.90
CA GLU A 361 -22.79 -49.51 4.28
C GLU A 361 -22.93 -48.01 4.01
N LEU A 362 -23.29 -47.63 2.79
CA LEU A 362 -23.56 -46.23 2.41
C LEU A 362 -24.68 -45.61 3.28
N LYS A 363 -25.71 -46.39 3.64
CA LYS A 363 -26.78 -45.95 4.53
C LYS A 363 -26.27 -45.62 5.94
N GLN A 364 -25.34 -46.41 6.49
CA GLN A 364 -24.70 -46.10 7.77
C GLN A 364 -23.73 -44.91 7.63
N GLU A 365 -22.97 -44.82 6.54
CA GLU A 365 -22.03 -43.71 6.30
C GLU A 365 -22.74 -42.35 6.20
N ILE A 366 -23.82 -42.25 5.42
CA ILE A 366 -24.65 -41.04 5.35
C ILE A 366 -25.24 -40.70 6.72
N LYS A 367 -25.72 -41.72 7.45
CA LYS A 367 -26.31 -41.54 8.78
C LYS A 367 -25.30 -41.04 9.83
N HIS A 368 -24.12 -41.63 9.90
CA HIS A 368 -23.12 -41.35 10.94
C HIS A 368 -22.15 -40.21 10.60
N THR A 369 -21.91 -39.96 9.30
CA THR A 369 -21.03 -38.86 8.85
C THR A 369 -21.81 -37.55 8.67
N ILE A 370 -23.06 -37.60 8.19
CA ILE A 370 -23.84 -36.39 7.83
C ILE A 370 -25.09 -36.24 8.73
N GLN A 371 -26.05 -37.17 8.68
CA GLN A 371 -27.38 -36.98 9.30
C GLN A 371 -27.32 -36.76 10.83
N ASN A 372 -26.62 -37.63 11.56
CA ASN A 372 -26.53 -37.55 13.02
C ASN A 372 -25.80 -36.29 13.46
N LYS A 373 -24.77 -35.90 12.70
CA LYS A 373 -23.89 -34.79 12.98
C LYS A 373 -24.59 -33.44 12.76
N LEU A 374 -25.24 -33.26 11.61
CA LEU A 374 -26.04 -32.07 11.29
C LEU A 374 -27.18 -31.78 12.30
N HIS A 375 -27.68 -32.80 13.00
CA HIS A 375 -28.70 -32.69 14.06
C HIS A 375 -28.15 -32.58 15.49
N ARG A 376 -26.83 -32.42 15.66
CA ARG A 376 -26.13 -32.31 16.96
C ARG A 376 -25.15 -31.15 16.99
N ASN A 377 -24.32 -31.05 15.96
CA ASN A 377 -23.35 -30.00 15.69
C ASN A 377 -23.23 -29.85 14.17
N ALA A 378 -24.11 -29.05 13.58
CA ALA A 378 -23.93 -28.60 12.21
C ALA A 378 -22.69 -27.72 12.15
N GLY A 379 -21.82 -27.90 11.16
CA GLY A 379 -20.62 -27.09 10.99
C GLY A 379 -20.12 -27.07 9.54
N PRO A 380 -19.25 -26.10 9.18
CA PRO A 380 -18.61 -25.98 7.86
C PRO A 380 -18.19 -27.31 7.21
N GLU A 381 -17.62 -28.22 8.02
CA GLU A 381 -17.15 -29.53 7.58
C GLU A 381 -18.26 -30.46 7.06
N ASP A 382 -19.53 -30.22 7.38
CA ASP A 382 -20.67 -31.02 6.89
C ASP A 382 -20.95 -30.74 5.41
N LEU A 383 -20.69 -29.52 4.93
CA LEU A 383 -20.76 -29.21 3.50
C LEU A 383 -19.65 -29.95 2.74
N VAL A 384 -18.42 -29.91 3.26
CA VAL A 384 -17.26 -30.64 2.72
C VAL A 384 -17.54 -32.15 2.67
N ALA A 385 -18.08 -32.73 3.76
CA ALA A 385 -18.46 -34.15 3.82
C ALA A 385 -19.59 -34.51 2.84
N THR A 386 -20.54 -33.58 2.61
CA THR A 386 -21.64 -33.78 1.68
C THR A 386 -21.20 -33.67 0.23
N GLU A 387 -20.28 -32.76 -0.12
CA GLU A 387 -19.68 -32.66 -1.45
C GLU A 387 -18.82 -33.89 -1.78
N ALA A 388 -17.96 -34.32 -0.86
CA ALA A 388 -17.18 -35.54 -1.01
C ALA A 388 -18.08 -36.79 -1.19
N MET A 389 -19.21 -36.85 -0.48
CA MET A 389 -20.19 -37.92 -0.65
C MET A 389 -20.91 -37.82 -2.01
N LEU A 390 -21.30 -36.61 -2.43
CA LEU A 390 -21.95 -36.37 -3.73
C LEU A 390 -21.04 -36.82 -4.88
N ALA A 391 -19.77 -36.38 -4.88
CA ALA A 391 -18.77 -36.78 -5.86
C ALA A 391 -18.58 -38.32 -5.91
N ARG A 392 -18.59 -38.99 -4.75
CA ARG A 392 -18.52 -40.46 -4.69
C ARG A 392 -19.73 -41.14 -5.33
N ILE A 393 -20.95 -40.68 -5.05
CA ILE A 393 -22.18 -41.31 -5.60
C ILE A 393 -22.46 -40.94 -7.07
N THR A 394 -21.82 -39.89 -7.60
CA THR A 394 -21.92 -39.52 -9.02
C THR A 394 -20.79 -40.07 -9.89
N LYS A 395 -19.67 -40.53 -9.30
CA LYS A 395 -18.48 -41.01 -10.01
C LYS A 395 -18.79 -42.07 -11.09
N ASN A 396 -19.70 -43.01 -10.80
CA ASN A 396 -20.10 -44.07 -11.73
C ASN A 396 -21.59 -43.90 -12.12
N PRO A 397 -21.90 -43.32 -13.29
CA PRO A 397 -23.28 -43.09 -13.71
C PRO A 397 -24.09 -44.40 -13.81
N GLY A 398 -25.08 -44.55 -12.93
CA GLY A 398 -25.97 -45.72 -12.88
C GLY A 398 -25.71 -46.71 -11.75
N GLU A 399 -24.67 -46.53 -10.93
CA GLU A 399 -24.42 -47.34 -9.73
C GLU A 399 -25.56 -47.19 -8.69
N TYR A 400 -26.15 -46.00 -8.60
CA TYR A 400 -27.24 -45.66 -7.68
C TYR A 400 -28.50 -45.23 -8.42
N SER A 401 -29.66 -45.33 -7.75
CA SER A 401 -30.93 -44.93 -8.36
C SER A 401 -30.95 -43.42 -8.66
N LYS A 402 -31.46 -43.04 -9.84
CA LYS A 402 -31.59 -41.62 -10.22
C LYS A 402 -32.38 -40.82 -9.17
N ALA A 403 -33.41 -41.43 -8.58
CA ALA A 403 -34.23 -40.80 -7.55
C ALA A 403 -33.51 -40.64 -6.20
N PHE A 404 -32.46 -41.42 -5.90
CA PHE A 404 -31.59 -41.18 -4.74
C PHE A 404 -30.61 -40.04 -5.05
N VAL A 405 -29.90 -40.11 -6.19
CA VAL A 405 -28.90 -39.11 -6.57
C VAL A 405 -29.52 -37.71 -6.67
N GLU A 406 -30.69 -37.57 -7.29
CA GLU A 406 -31.38 -36.28 -7.38
C GLU A 406 -31.85 -35.77 -6.01
N GLN A 407 -32.32 -36.63 -5.09
CA GLN A 407 -32.63 -36.20 -3.73
C GLN A 407 -31.38 -35.78 -2.95
N PHE A 408 -30.23 -36.44 -3.17
CA PHE A 408 -28.96 -36.07 -2.55
C PHE A 408 -28.42 -34.75 -3.11
N LYS A 409 -28.54 -34.49 -4.42
CA LYS A 409 -28.24 -33.18 -5.02
C LYS A 409 -29.09 -32.07 -4.41
N ILE A 410 -30.41 -32.28 -4.26
CA ILE A 410 -31.29 -31.28 -3.62
C ILE A 410 -30.88 -31.05 -2.16
N PHE A 411 -30.56 -32.09 -1.40
CA PHE A 411 -30.06 -31.93 -0.03
C PHE A 411 -28.71 -31.18 0.02
N HIS A 412 -27.77 -31.51 -0.87
CA HIS A 412 -26.51 -30.78 -0.99
C HIS A 412 -26.75 -29.30 -1.30
N TRP A 413 -27.69 -28.97 -2.19
CA TRP A 413 -28.08 -27.60 -2.49
C TRP A 413 -28.73 -26.90 -1.29
N GLU A 414 -29.63 -27.56 -0.56
CA GLU A 414 -30.21 -27.05 0.70
C GLU A 414 -29.14 -26.74 1.75
N LEU A 415 -28.09 -27.58 1.82
CA LEU A 415 -26.96 -27.38 2.73
C LEU A 415 -26.04 -26.25 2.27
N LYS A 416 -25.72 -26.19 0.97
CA LYS A 416 -24.95 -25.12 0.32
C LYS A 416 -25.62 -23.75 0.56
N ASP A 417 -26.94 -23.70 0.42
CA ASP A 417 -27.76 -22.52 0.69
C ASP A 417 -27.77 -22.14 2.18
N PHE A 418 -27.86 -23.12 3.09
CA PHE A 418 -27.73 -22.88 4.54
C PHE A 418 -26.37 -22.27 4.94
N PHE A 419 -25.26 -22.69 4.31
CA PHE A 419 -23.94 -22.10 4.51
C PHE A 419 -23.68 -20.85 3.66
N ASN A 420 -24.66 -20.36 2.89
CA ASN A 420 -24.49 -19.28 1.91
C ASN A 420 -23.38 -19.51 0.85
N ALA A 421 -22.95 -20.77 0.66
CA ALA A 421 -21.84 -21.19 -0.21
C ALA A 421 -22.21 -21.27 -1.71
N GLY A 422 -23.23 -20.52 -2.13
CA GLY A 422 -23.66 -20.41 -3.52
C GLY A 422 -22.63 -19.72 -4.41
N SER A 423 -22.55 -20.12 -5.68
CA SER A 423 -21.85 -19.37 -6.72
C SER A 423 -22.51 -18.00 -6.95
N LEU A 424 -21.76 -17.05 -7.52
CA LEU A 424 -22.28 -15.71 -7.83
C LEU A 424 -23.57 -15.77 -8.69
N ALA A 425 -23.68 -16.71 -9.63
CA ALA A 425 -24.88 -16.86 -10.46
C ALA A 425 -26.10 -17.31 -9.63
N GLU A 426 -25.92 -18.26 -8.71
CA GLU A 426 -26.98 -18.71 -7.78
C GLU A 426 -27.39 -17.59 -6.81
N GLN A 427 -26.42 -16.82 -6.31
CA GLN A 427 -26.67 -15.67 -5.42
C GLN A 427 -27.49 -14.58 -6.11
N LEU A 428 -27.12 -14.21 -7.35
CA LEU A 428 -27.81 -13.17 -8.12
C LEU A 428 -29.23 -13.57 -8.52
N GLU A 429 -29.47 -14.82 -8.94
CA GLU A 429 -30.82 -15.30 -9.20
C GLU A 429 -31.67 -15.28 -7.90
N ALA A 430 -31.07 -15.53 -6.73
CA ALA A 430 -31.75 -15.50 -5.44
C ALA A 430 -32.19 -14.10 -4.95
N ILE A 431 -31.74 -13.00 -5.57
CA ILE A 431 -32.22 -11.62 -5.30
C ILE A 431 -33.12 -11.05 -6.41
N LYS A 432 -33.23 -11.73 -7.55
CA LYS A 432 -33.94 -11.26 -8.76
C LYS A 432 -35.35 -10.73 -8.49
N ASP A 433 -36.18 -11.51 -7.78
CA ASP A 433 -37.57 -11.13 -7.46
C ASP A 433 -37.68 -9.91 -6.51
N SER A 434 -36.58 -9.45 -5.91
CA SER A 434 -36.53 -8.25 -5.07
C SER A 434 -36.04 -6.99 -5.80
N LEU A 435 -35.60 -7.12 -7.05
CA LEU A 435 -35.19 -6.01 -7.90
C LEU A 435 -36.41 -5.43 -8.64
N ASP A 436 -36.46 -4.11 -8.78
CA ASP A 436 -37.44 -3.47 -9.67
C ASP A 436 -37.10 -3.70 -11.15
N ASN A 437 -38.05 -3.40 -12.04
CA ASN A 437 -37.92 -3.59 -13.49
C ASN A 437 -36.71 -2.88 -14.11
N GLN A 438 -36.22 -1.79 -13.51
CA GLN A 438 -35.06 -1.06 -14.01
C GLN A 438 -33.77 -1.75 -13.55
N ASN A 439 -33.70 -2.22 -12.31
CA ASN A 439 -32.55 -2.92 -11.75
C ASN A 439 -32.38 -4.33 -12.34
N LEU A 440 -33.49 -5.02 -12.66
CA LEU A 440 -33.49 -6.29 -13.38
C LEU A 440 -32.74 -6.20 -14.72
N GLN A 441 -32.88 -5.08 -15.45
CA GLN A 441 -32.18 -4.89 -16.73
C GLN A 441 -30.65 -4.93 -16.57
N TYR A 442 -30.10 -4.37 -15.47
CA TYR A 442 -28.65 -4.42 -15.21
C TYR A 442 -28.17 -5.83 -14.88
N LEU A 443 -28.99 -6.61 -14.16
CA LEU A 443 -28.71 -8.01 -13.88
C LEU A 443 -28.69 -8.85 -15.17
N GLU A 444 -29.71 -8.71 -16.03
CA GLU A 444 -29.79 -9.42 -17.31
C GLU A 444 -28.60 -9.10 -18.23
N VAL A 445 -28.24 -7.82 -18.35
CA VAL A 445 -27.07 -7.38 -19.13
C VAL A 445 -25.76 -7.95 -18.59
N PHE A 446 -25.55 -7.98 -17.28
CA PHE A 446 -24.36 -8.59 -16.68
C PHE A 446 -24.29 -10.10 -16.94
N LEU A 447 -25.40 -10.82 -16.74
CA LEU A 447 -25.46 -12.27 -16.98
C LEU A 447 -25.22 -12.61 -18.46
N GLU A 448 -25.72 -11.80 -19.40
CA GLU A 448 -25.40 -11.95 -20.82
C GLU A 448 -23.92 -11.66 -21.12
N CYS A 449 -23.35 -10.60 -20.56
CA CYS A 449 -21.92 -10.27 -20.72
C CYS A 449 -21.02 -11.40 -20.19
N LYS A 450 -21.31 -11.92 -18.98
CA LYS A 450 -20.59 -13.07 -18.41
C LYS A 450 -20.68 -14.29 -19.32
N LYS A 451 -21.89 -14.67 -19.74
CA LYS A 451 -22.12 -15.83 -20.63
C LYS A 451 -21.42 -15.72 -21.98
N ASN A 452 -21.25 -14.50 -22.50
CA ASN A 452 -20.52 -14.25 -23.74
C ASN A 452 -19.00 -14.27 -23.54
N LEU A 453 -18.50 -13.87 -22.36
CA LEU A 453 -17.11 -14.02 -21.97
C LEU A 453 -16.72 -15.50 -21.77
N ASP A 454 -17.52 -16.26 -21.01
CA ASP A 454 -17.28 -17.68 -20.73
C ASP A 454 -17.15 -18.51 -22.03
N LYS A 455 -17.90 -18.16 -23.09
CA LYS A 455 -17.80 -18.80 -24.42
C LYS A 455 -16.55 -18.42 -25.21
N LEU A 456 -15.96 -17.25 -24.97
CA LEU A 456 -14.71 -16.85 -25.63
C LEU A 456 -13.52 -17.60 -25.03
N ASP A 457 -13.54 -17.90 -23.73
CA ASP A 457 -12.56 -18.78 -23.10
C ASP A 457 -12.61 -20.21 -23.71
N GLU A 458 -13.82 -20.71 -24.03
CA GLU A 458 -14.00 -22.00 -24.74
C GLU A 458 -13.55 -21.96 -26.23
N SER A 459 -13.31 -20.80 -26.82
CA SER A 459 -13.06 -20.67 -28.28
C SER A 459 -11.98 -19.64 -28.64
N ASN A 460 -10.72 -20.11 -28.74
CA ASN A 460 -9.50 -19.38 -29.14
C ASN A 460 -9.73 -18.13 -30.01
N GLY A 461 -10.07 -17.03 -29.35
CA GLY A 461 -10.55 -15.82 -29.99
C GLY A 461 -9.42 -14.87 -30.36
N SER A 462 -9.75 -13.84 -31.16
CA SER A 462 -8.85 -12.69 -31.31
C SER A 462 -8.72 -11.97 -29.97
N MET A 463 -7.49 -11.85 -29.45
CA MET A 463 -7.16 -11.23 -28.17
C MET A 463 -7.87 -9.89 -27.95
N LYS A 464 -7.91 -9.02 -28.97
CA LYS A 464 -8.62 -7.73 -28.88
C LYS A 464 -10.11 -7.88 -28.58
N ARG A 465 -10.76 -8.87 -29.20
CA ARG A 465 -12.19 -9.18 -28.96
C ARG A 465 -12.41 -9.73 -27.54
N GLY A 466 -11.43 -10.41 -26.98
CA GLY A 466 -11.41 -10.83 -25.58
C GLY A 466 -11.34 -9.62 -24.64
N ILE A 467 -10.45 -8.66 -24.90
CA ILE A 467 -10.32 -7.41 -24.12
C ILE A 467 -11.62 -6.59 -24.19
N ASP A 468 -12.20 -6.40 -25.39
CA ASP A 468 -13.48 -5.69 -25.56
C ASP A 468 -14.59 -6.33 -24.68
N GLN A 469 -14.71 -7.66 -24.70
CA GLN A 469 -15.71 -8.39 -23.91
C GLN A 469 -15.41 -8.38 -22.39
N LEU A 470 -14.14 -8.46 -21.99
CA LEU A 470 -13.71 -8.30 -20.59
C LEU A 470 -14.14 -6.93 -20.06
N MET A 471 -13.87 -5.85 -20.81
CA MET A 471 -14.24 -4.48 -20.42
C MET A 471 -15.75 -4.28 -20.34
N MET A 472 -16.53 -4.83 -21.28
CA MET A 472 -18.00 -4.81 -21.20
C MET A 472 -18.53 -5.57 -19.97
N THR A 473 -17.89 -6.68 -19.60
CA THR A 473 -18.26 -7.50 -18.43
C THR A 473 -17.90 -6.79 -17.12
N LEU A 474 -16.72 -6.16 -17.05
CA LEU A 474 -16.30 -5.30 -15.93
C LEU A 474 -17.27 -4.12 -15.73
N GLN A 475 -17.65 -3.41 -16.80
CA GLN A 475 -18.55 -2.27 -16.69
C GLN A 475 -19.97 -2.67 -16.25
N SER A 476 -20.53 -3.73 -16.84
CA SER A 476 -21.87 -4.23 -16.47
C SER A 476 -21.92 -4.75 -15.04
N LEU A 477 -20.87 -5.47 -14.59
CA LEU A 477 -20.68 -5.85 -13.19
C LEU A 477 -20.66 -4.64 -12.26
N THR A 478 -19.88 -3.62 -12.59
CA THR A 478 -19.70 -2.42 -11.75
C THR A 478 -21.02 -1.67 -11.61
N ASN A 479 -21.78 -1.54 -12.70
CA ASN A 479 -23.10 -0.92 -12.68
C ASN A 479 -24.09 -1.71 -11.81
N LEU A 480 -24.11 -3.04 -11.91
CA LEU A 480 -24.95 -3.90 -11.07
C LEU A 480 -24.57 -3.80 -9.59
N ARG A 481 -23.27 -3.88 -9.27
CA ARG A 481 -22.78 -3.76 -7.89
C ARG A 481 -23.13 -2.41 -7.28
N ALA A 482 -23.00 -1.32 -8.05
CA ALA A 482 -23.36 0.03 -7.59
C ALA A 482 -24.85 0.18 -7.25
N ILE A 483 -25.75 -0.52 -7.96
CA ILE A 483 -27.18 -0.53 -7.66
C ILE A 483 -27.47 -1.30 -6.36
N ILE A 484 -26.86 -2.47 -6.19
CA ILE A 484 -27.02 -3.30 -4.98
C ILE A 484 -26.45 -2.56 -3.76
N ALA A 485 -25.26 -1.97 -3.87
CA ALA A 485 -24.64 -1.14 -2.84
C ALA A 485 -25.54 0.03 -2.43
N ARG A 486 -26.12 0.77 -3.39
CA ARG A 486 -27.06 1.87 -3.12
C ARG A 486 -28.33 1.41 -2.40
N GLY A 487 -28.83 0.21 -2.70
CA GLY A 487 -29.93 -0.39 -1.93
C GLY A 487 -29.56 -0.64 -0.47
N LEU A 488 -28.30 -1.03 -0.23
CA LEU A 488 -27.76 -1.27 1.10
C LEU A 488 -27.49 0.04 1.87
N GLU A 489 -27.06 1.13 1.23
CA GLU A 489 -26.83 2.46 1.87
C GLU A 489 -28.00 2.97 2.73
N SER A 490 -29.23 2.54 2.45
CA SER A 490 -30.44 2.86 3.21
C SER A 490 -30.42 2.45 4.70
N GLY A 491 -29.44 1.64 5.12
CA GLY A 491 -29.35 1.11 6.48
C GLY A 491 -30.46 0.11 6.84
N LEU A 492 -30.44 -0.39 8.08
CA LEU A 492 -31.48 -1.28 8.58
C LEU A 492 -32.49 -0.53 9.45
N ARG A 493 -33.78 -0.61 9.12
CA ARG A 493 -34.85 -0.06 9.95
C ARG A 493 -35.08 -0.90 11.21
N ASN A 494 -35.36 -0.26 12.34
CA ASN A 494 -35.65 -0.94 13.61
C ASN A 494 -36.92 -1.82 13.58
N ASP A 495 -37.85 -1.55 12.64
CA ASP A 495 -39.11 -2.28 12.42
C ASP A 495 -39.05 -3.28 11.23
N ALA A 496 -37.85 -3.56 10.70
CA ALA A 496 -37.70 -4.44 9.54
C ALA A 496 -38.12 -5.90 9.85
N PRO A 497 -39.00 -6.52 9.04
CA PRO A 497 -39.40 -7.92 9.24
C PRO A 497 -38.29 -8.88 8.84
N ASP A 498 -38.21 -10.04 9.50
CA ASP A 498 -37.12 -11.01 9.35
C ASP A 498 -36.86 -11.42 7.88
N VAL A 499 -37.91 -11.54 7.05
CA VAL A 499 -37.81 -11.84 5.61
C VAL A 499 -37.04 -10.75 4.86
N ALA A 500 -37.24 -9.47 5.20
CA ALA A 500 -36.50 -8.36 4.60
C ALA A 500 -35.04 -8.35 5.05
N ILE A 501 -34.76 -8.74 6.31
CA ILE A 501 -33.39 -8.87 6.83
C ILE A 501 -32.66 -10.03 6.14
N ALA A 502 -33.32 -11.16 5.93
CA ALA A 502 -32.77 -12.30 5.18
C ALA A 502 -32.54 -11.97 3.70
N MET A 503 -33.41 -11.18 3.07
CA MET A 503 -33.17 -10.65 1.73
C MET A 503 -31.95 -9.71 1.72
N ARG A 504 -31.81 -8.84 2.74
CA ARG A 504 -30.66 -7.94 2.87
C ARG A 504 -29.32 -8.70 3.05
N GLN A 505 -29.32 -9.84 3.73
CA GLN A 505 -28.15 -10.75 3.77
C GLN A 505 -27.76 -11.21 2.36
N LYS A 506 -28.72 -11.64 1.54
CA LYS A 506 -28.45 -12.03 0.14
C LYS A 506 -27.87 -10.86 -0.67
N TRP A 507 -28.44 -9.65 -0.54
CA TRP A 507 -27.93 -8.46 -1.23
C TRP A 507 -26.48 -8.18 -0.86
N ARG A 508 -26.13 -8.23 0.43
CA ARG A 508 -24.74 -8.07 0.91
C ARG A 508 -23.80 -9.12 0.33
N LEU A 509 -24.23 -10.39 0.29
CA LEU A 509 -23.42 -11.48 -0.27
C LEU A 509 -23.23 -11.34 -1.78
N CYS A 510 -24.27 -10.95 -2.53
CA CYS A 510 -24.15 -10.64 -3.96
C CYS A 510 -23.18 -9.48 -4.21
N GLU A 511 -23.23 -8.45 -3.38
CA GLU A 511 -22.39 -7.25 -3.50
C GLU A 511 -20.90 -7.58 -3.27
N ILE A 512 -20.59 -8.45 -2.30
CA ILE A 512 -19.23 -8.98 -2.07
C ILE A 512 -18.82 -9.94 -3.20
N GLY A 513 -19.69 -10.87 -3.62
CA GLY A 513 -19.38 -11.80 -4.71
C GLY A 513 -19.13 -11.11 -6.07
N LEU A 514 -19.73 -9.95 -6.31
CA LEU A 514 -19.41 -9.09 -7.46
C LEU A 514 -18.03 -8.45 -7.32
N GLU A 515 -17.61 -8.03 -6.12
CA GLU A 515 -16.25 -7.56 -5.85
C GLU A 515 -15.22 -8.66 -6.15
N ASP A 516 -15.44 -9.87 -5.62
CA ASP A 516 -14.57 -11.04 -5.84
C ASP A 516 -14.45 -11.40 -7.33
N TYR A 517 -15.56 -11.37 -8.09
CA TYR A 517 -15.50 -11.61 -9.52
C TYR A 517 -14.84 -10.46 -10.30
N SER A 518 -14.92 -9.21 -9.81
CA SER A 518 -14.19 -8.08 -10.40
C SER A 518 -12.66 -8.26 -10.28
N PHE A 519 -12.17 -8.82 -9.18
CA PHE A 519 -10.75 -9.19 -9.02
C PHE A 519 -10.30 -10.19 -10.10
N VAL A 520 -11.10 -11.22 -10.37
CA VAL A 520 -10.81 -12.22 -11.42
C VAL A 520 -10.77 -11.56 -12.80
N LEU A 521 -11.71 -10.68 -13.11
CA LEU A 521 -11.77 -9.98 -14.40
C LEU A 521 -10.62 -8.98 -14.58
N LEU A 522 -10.23 -8.23 -13.54
CA LEU A 522 -9.08 -7.32 -13.59
C LEU A 522 -7.75 -8.09 -13.72
N SER A 523 -7.61 -9.22 -13.04
CA SER A 523 -6.46 -10.13 -13.19
C SER A 523 -6.33 -10.64 -14.64
N ARG A 524 -7.43 -11.09 -15.25
CA ARG A 524 -7.48 -11.49 -16.67
C ARG A 524 -7.10 -10.34 -17.61
N PHE A 525 -7.61 -9.13 -17.35
CA PHE A 525 -7.27 -7.94 -18.14
C PHE A 525 -5.78 -7.60 -18.04
N LEU A 526 -5.19 -7.66 -16.84
CA LEU A 526 -3.77 -7.42 -16.61
C LEU A 526 -2.88 -8.41 -17.35
N ASN A 527 -3.21 -9.70 -17.30
CA ASN A 527 -2.46 -10.73 -18.03
C ASN A 527 -2.54 -10.50 -19.55
N ALA A 528 -3.72 -10.17 -20.09
CA ALA A 528 -3.88 -9.83 -21.51
C ALA A 528 -3.10 -8.56 -21.92
N LEU A 529 -2.93 -7.59 -21.01
CA LEU A 529 -2.11 -6.40 -21.24
C LEU A 529 -0.61 -6.72 -21.17
N GLU A 530 -0.18 -7.63 -20.29
CA GLU A 530 1.19 -8.13 -20.21
C GLU A 530 1.57 -8.91 -21.48
N ASP A 531 0.69 -9.77 -21.99
CA ASP A 531 0.89 -10.51 -23.24
C ASP A 531 1.04 -9.60 -24.48
N LEU A 532 0.43 -8.40 -24.46
CA LEU A 532 0.62 -7.37 -25.50
C LEU A 532 1.99 -6.67 -25.41
N GLY A 533 2.80 -6.97 -24.39
CA GLY A 533 4.10 -6.33 -24.13
C GLY A 533 4.08 -5.33 -22.96
N GLY A 534 2.96 -5.24 -22.24
CA GLY A 534 2.82 -4.49 -20.99
C GLY A 534 3.29 -3.04 -21.07
N SER A 535 4.10 -2.62 -20.10
CA SER A 535 4.56 -1.24 -19.97
C SER A 535 5.41 -0.76 -21.17
N SER A 536 6.19 -1.67 -21.78
CA SER A 536 7.04 -1.34 -22.93
C SER A 536 6.22 -1.00 -24.19
N TRP A 537 5.14 -1.76 -24.43
CA TRP A 537 4.22 -1.56 -25.53
C TRP A 537 3.44 -0.24 -25.40
N LEU A 538 2.94 0.05 -24.20
CA LEU A 538 2.26 1.32 -23.89
C LEU A 538 3.19 2.54 -24.08
N ALA A 539 4.44 2.44 -23.62
CA ALA A 539 5.42 3.51 -23.75
C ALA A 539 5.82 3.78 -25.21
N GLN A 540 5.93 2.72 -26.03
CA GLN A 540 6.23 2.85 -27.46
C GLN A 540 5.10 3.58 -28.21
N HIS A 541 3.83 3.23 -27.94
CA HIS A 541 2.68 3.87 -28.60
C HIS A 541 2.53 5.33 -28.21
N ALA A 542 2.61 5.67 -26.92
CA ALA A 542 2.60 7.05 -26.46
C ALA A 542 3.76 7.88 -27.05
N SER A 543 4.94 7.28 -27.22
CA SER A 543 6.09 7.91 -27.89
C SER A 543 5.85 8.13 -29.38
N SER A 544 5.05 7.29 -30.04
CA SER A 544 4.57 7.50 -31.42
C SER A 544 3.40 8.49 -31.55
N ARG A 545 3.00 9.14 -30.44
CA ARG A 545 1.83 10.02 -30.31
C ARG A 545 0.48 9.34 -30.55
N ASP A 546 0.37 8.07 -30.19
CA ASP A 546 -0.90 7.35 -30.06
C ASP A 546 -1.14 6.98 -28.59
N VAL A 547 -2.13 7.63 -27.97
CA VAL A 547 -2.62 7.32 -26.61
C VAL A 547 -3.93 6.53 -26.61
N SER A 548 -4.48 6.17 -27.78
CA SER A 548 -5.73 5.40 -27.83
C SER A 548 -5.59 4.02 -27.17
N THR A 549 -4.38 3.46 -27.19
CA THR A 549 -3.98 2.23 -26.49
C THR A 549 -4.01 2.33 -24.97
N TRP A 550 -4.00 3.54 -24.41
CA TRP A 550 -4.13 3.78 -22.97
C TRP A 550 -5.58 3.86 -22.51
N ASN A 551 -6.55 3.96 -23.42
CA ASN A 551 -7.96 4.13 -23.04
C ASN A 551 -8.48 2.94 -22.22
N ASP A 552 -8.24 1.70 -22.66
CA ASP A 552 -8.75 0.52 -21.96
C ASP A 552 -8.05 0.29 -20.61
N PRO A 553 -6.70 0.42 -20.47
CA PRO A 553 -6.05 0.39 -19.16
C PRO A 553 -6.50 1.49 -18.19
N LEU A 554 -6.75 2.72 -18.69
CA LEU A 554 -7.27 3.80 -17.84
C LEU A 554 -8.73 3.57 -17.42
N ASN A 555 -9.56 3.02 -18.32
CA ASN A 555 -10.92 2.59 -17.99
C ASN A 555 -10.91 1.44 -16.98
N ALA A 556 -10.01 0.46 -17.12
CA ALA A 556 -9.88 -0.65 -16.19
C ALA A 556 -9.43 -0.17 -14.80
N LEU A 557 -8.53 0.82 -14.75
CA LEU A 557 -8.12 1.45 -13.50
C LEU A 557 -9.26 2.24 -12.85
N ALA A 558 -9.99 3.06 -13.63
CA ALA A 558 -11.15 3.80 -13.15
C ALA A 558 -12.24 2.85 -12.59
N ILE A 559 -12.53 1.75 -13.30
CA ILE A 559 -13.42 0.68 -12.82
C ILE A 559 -12.86 0.05 -11.53
N GLY A 560 -11.56 -0.24 -11.46
CA GLY A 560 -10.93 -0.80 -10.26
C GLY A 560 -11.08 0.13 -9.05
N LEU A 561 -10.81 1.43 -9.20
CA LEU A 561 -11.02 2.43 -8.15
C LEU A 561 -12.51 2.57 -7.78
N ARG A 562 -13.42 2.47 -8.75
CA ARG A 562 -14.86 2.41 -8.51
C ARG A 562 -15.26 1.20 -7.67
N GLN A 563 -14.59 0.05 -7.83
CA GLN A 563 -14.81 -1.11 -6.94
C GLN A 563 -14.35 -0.80 -5.50
N VAL A 564 -13.23 -0.08 -5.32
CA VAL A 564 -12.72 0.35 -4.01
C VAL A 564 -13.68 1.31 -3.31
N GLU A 565 -14.23 2.29 -4.06
CA GLU A 565 -15.27 3.21 -3.57
C GLU A 565 -16.49 2.43 -3.06
N LEU A 566 -17.00 1.47 -3.86
CA LEU A 566 -18.17 0.67 -3.51
C LEU A 566 -17.94 -0.24 -2.29
N SER A 567 -16.69 -0.55 -1.95
CA SER A 567 -16.30 -1.25 -0.71
C SER A 567 -16.24 -0.33 0.51
N GLY A 568 -16.42 0.98 0.34
CA GLY A 568 -16.46 2.00 1.41
C GLY A 568 -15.12 2.65 1.72
N TRP A 569 -14.05 2.34 0.97
CA TRP A 569 -12.72 2.89 1.22
C TRP A 569 -12.55 4.25 0.53
N LYS A 570 -12.30 5.31 1.32
CA LYS A 570 -12.03 6.69 0.86
C LYS A 570 -12.86 7.12 -0.38
N PRO A 571 -14.20 7.12 -0.30
CA PRO A 571 -15.04 7.21 -1.50
C PRO A 571 -14.91 8.53 -2.26
N GLU A 572 -14.71 9.67 -1.58
CA GLU A 572 -14.52 10.95 -2.25
C GLU A 572 -13.17 11.02 -3.00
N GLU A 573 -12.12 10.38 -2.48
CA GLU A 573 -10.82 10.31 -3.16
C GLU A 573 -10.88 9.40 -4.39
N CYS A 574 -11.56 8.25 -4.30
CA CYS A 574 -11.79 7.39 -5.45
C CYS A 574 -12.53 8.13 -6.59
N LYS A 575 -13.59 8.89 -6.27
CA LYS A 575 -14.34 9.71 -7.25
C LYS A 575 -13.50 10.83 -7.87
N ALA A 576 -12.63 11.47 -7.09
CA ALA A 576 -11.75 12.52 -7.58
C ALA A 576 -10.73 11.95 -8.59
N ILE A 577 -10.10 10.82 -8.24
CA ILE A 577 -9.14 10.13 -9.12
C ILE A 577 -9.85 9.59 -10.38
N GLU A 578 -11.06 9.01 -10.26
CA GLU A 578 -11.88 8.59 -11.42
C GLU A 578 -12.15 9.78 -12.37
N SER A 579 -12.52 10.94 -11.81
CA SER A 579 -12.77 12.18 -12.56
C SER A 579 -11.52 12.69 -13.29
N GLU A 580 -10.36 12.61 -12.64
CA GLU A 580 -9.05 12.94 -13.23
C GLU A 580 -8.66 12.00 -14.38
N LEU A 581 -8.74 10.68 -14.19
CA LEU A 581 -8.42 9.69 -15.21
C LEU A 581 -9.27 9.90 -16.48
N LEU A 582 -10.59 10.11 -16.31
CA LEU A 582 -11.51 10.39 -17.41
C LEU A 582 -11.20 11.73 -18.10
N ALA A 583 -10.81 12.77 -17.34
CA ALA A 583 -10.43 14.06 -17.91
C ALA A 583 -9.13 13.97 -18.76
N TRP A 584 -8.13 13.21 -18.31
CA TRP A 584 -6.87 13.02 -19.06
C TRP A 584 -7.06 12.13 -20.29
N GLN A 585 -7.96 11.15 -20.23
CA GLN A 585 -8.38 10.34 -21.36
C GLN A 585 -9.07 11.20 -22.44
N GLN A 586 -10.02 12.06 -22.05
CA GLN A 586 -10.79 12.90 -22.99
C GLN A 586 -9.94 13.99 -23.66
N ARG A 587 -8.96 14.57 -22.95
CA ARG A 587 -8.05 15.59 -23.51
C ARG A 587 -6.97 14.98 -24.42
N GLY A 588 -6.45 13.81 -24.05
CA GLY A 588 -5.41 13.11 -24.79
C GLY A 588 -4.18 13.98 -25.08
N LEU A 589 -3.61 13.82 -26.27
CA LEU A 589 -2.44 14.57 -26.76
C LEU A 589 -2.77 15.85 -27.54
N ALA A 590 -4.05 16.24 -27.58
CA ALA A 590 -4.52 17.33 -28.44
C ALA A 590 -4.34 18.73 -27.84
N ASP A 591 -4.21 18.84 -26.51
CA ASP A 591 -3.88 20.08 -25.82
C ASP A 591 -2.47 20.56 -26.22
N LYS A 592 -2.39 21.69 -26.91
CA LYS A 592 -1.15 22.46 -27.10
C LYS A 592 -1.10 23.58 -26.06
N GLU A 593 -0.13 23.53 -25.16
CA GLU A 593 -0.03 24.46 -24.05
C GLU A 593 1.20 25.35 -24.22
N GLY A 594 1.07 26.35 -25.10
CA GLY A 594 2.19 27.19 -25.52
C GLY A 594 3.19 26.41 -26.36
N ASP A 595 4.48 26.50 -25.98
CA ASP A 595 5.60 25.84 -26.65
C ASP A 595 5.94 24.44 -26.08
N GLU A 596 5.26 23.98 -25.02
CA GLU A 596 5.50 22.68 -24.38
C GLU A 596 4.96 21.50 -25.23
N ASP A 597 5.61 20.33 -25.19
CA ASP A 597 5.06 19.13 -25.84
C ASP A 597 3.85 18.61 -25.05
N GLY A 598 2.66 18.66 -25.67
CA GLY A 598 1.42 18.11 -25.11
C GLY A 598 1.52 16.64 -24.69
N LYS A 599 2.45 15.87 -25.27
CA LYS A 599 2.80 14.52 -24.81
C LYS A 599 3.33 14.51 -23.37
N ASP A 600 4.30 15.37 -23.07
CA ASP A 600 4.95 15.37 -21.78
C ASP A 600 4.04 15.99 -20.72
N ILE A 601 3.21 16.97 -21.08
CA ILE A 601 2.16 17.51 -20.20
C ILE A 601 1.13 16.46 -19.84
N TRP A 602 0.57 15.76 -20.83
CA TRP A 602 -0.39 14.66 -20.62
C TRP A 602 0.22 13.57 -19.72
N ALA A 603 1.46 13.17 -19.99
CA ALA A 603 2.18 12.18 -19.19
C ALA A 603 2.48 12.66 -17.77
N ARG A 604 2.81 13.95 -17.54
CA ARG A 604 3.01 14.51 -16.19
C ARG A 604 1.71 14.61 -15.39
N ARG A 605 0.58 14.98 -16.02
CA ARG A 605 -0.75 14.95 -15.39
C ARG A 605 -1.11 13.54 -14.97
N LEU A 606 -0.97 12.59 -15.89
CA LEU A 606 -1.32 11.21 -15.63
C LEU A 606 -0.39 10.56 -14.59
N LYS A 607 0.91 10.90 -14.55
CA LYS A 607 1.82 10.50 -13.46
C LYS A 607 1.24 10.92 -12.11
N GLY A 608 0.90 12.20 -11.94
CA GLY A 608 0.31 12.72 -10.70
C GLY A 608 -0.90 11.90 -10.22
N THR A 609 -1.90 11.71 -11.09
CA THR A 609 -3.10 10.92 -10.77
C THR A 609 -2.79 9.44 -10.49
N LEU A 610 -1.83 8.82 -11.20
CA LEU A 610 -1.44 7.42 -10.97
C LEU A 610 -0.63 7.23 -9.67
N ASP A 611 0.26 8.15 -9.31
CA ASP A 611 0.96 8.09 -8.02
C ASP A 611 -0.03 8.23 -6.86
N ARG A 612 -1.00 9.14 -6.97
CA ARG A 612 -2.10 9.25 -5.99
C ARG A 612 -2.94 7.96 -5.93
N SER A 613 -3.24 7.36 -7.09
CA SER A 613 -3.94 6.07 -7.16
C SER A 613 -3.15 4.96 -6.45
N ARG A 614 -1.82 4.95 -6.60
CA ARG A 614 -0.92 4.01 -5.94
C ARG A 614 -0.93 4.22 -4.42
N ARG A 615 -0.76 5.45 -3.94
CA ARG A 615 -0.79 5.77 -2.49
C ARG A 615 -2.10 5.32 -1.83
N LEU A 616 -3.25 5.52 -2.47
CA LEU A 616 -4.54 5.04 -1.96
C LEU A 616 -4.60 3.49 -1.81
N THR A 617 -3.88 2.73 -2.64
CA THR A 617 -3.74 1.26 -2.48
C THR A 617 -2.72 0.85 -1.42
N GLU A 618 -1.67 1.64 -1.23
CA GLU A 618 -0.65 1.42 -0.20
C GLU A 618 -1.23 1.66 1.19
N GLU A 619 -1.92 2.78 1.42
CA GLU A 619 -2.58 3.13 2.69
C GLU A 619 -3.60 2.06 3.15
N PHE A 620 -4.34 1.46 2.21
CA PHE A 620 -5.25 0.34 2.51
C PHE A 620 -4.47 -0.91 2.98
N SER A 621 -3.34 -1.20 2.33
CA SER A 621 -2.49 -2.34 2.64
C SER A 621 -1.79 -2.15 3.98
N GLU A 622 -1.27 -0.94 4.24
CA GLU A 622 -0.73 -0.50 5.53
C GLU A 622 -1.78 -0.62 6.64
N THR A 623 -3.00 -0.15 6.40
CA THR A 623 -4.12 -0.29 7.35
C THR A 623 -4.36 -1.76 7.69
N LEU A 624 -4.40 -2.66 6.71
CA LEU A 624 -4.52 -4.11 6.97
C LEU A 624 -3.35 -4.69 7.77
N LEU A 625 -2.12 -4.23 7.49
CA LEU A 625 -0.90 -4.62 8.20
C LEU A 625 -0.79 -4.01 9.61
N GLN A 626 -1.52 -2.94 9.91
CA GLN A 626 -1.66 -2.40 11.27
C GLN A 626 -2.74 -3.17 12.06
N LEU A 627 -3.89 -3.47 11.45
CA LEU A 627 -5.03 -4.07 12.15
C LEU A 627 -4.85 -5.56 12.49
N PHE A 628 -4.34 -6.37 11.55
CA PHE A 628 -4.39 -7.83 11.68
C PHE A 628 -3.18 -8.50 12.35
N PRO A 629 -1.91 -8.27 11.95
CA PRO A 629 -0.78 -9.13 12.34
C PRO A 629 -0.63 -9.42 13.83
N GLN A 630 -0.65 -8.39 14.70
CA GLN A 630 -0.53 -8.59 16.15
C GLN A 630 -1.71 -9.38 16.73
N LYS A 631 -2.94 -9.07 16.29
CA LYS A 631 -4.19 -9.69 16.77
C LYS A 631 -4.29 -11.15 16.30
N VAL A 632 -3.89 -11.42 15.05
CA VAL A 632 -3.76 -12.76 14.46
C VAL A 632 -2.67 -13.57 15.16
N GLN A 633 -1.51 -12.99 15.48
CA GLN A 633 -0.47 -13.68 16.25
C GLN A 633 -0.95 -14.07 17.66
N LYS A 634 -1.67 -13.16 18.33
CA LYS A 634 -2.26 -13.40 19.66
C LYS A 634 -3.26 -14.56 19.63
N LEU A 635 -4.27 -14.52 18.73
CA LEU A 635 -5.24 -15.62 18.62
C LEU A 635 -4.64 -16.91 18.04
N GLY A 636 -3.67 -16.79 17.12
CA GLY A 636 -2.99 -17.94 16.51
C GLY A 636 -2.25 -18.77 17.54
N ARG A 637 -1.57 -18.11 18.48
CA ARG A 637 -0.96 -18.76 19.64
C ARG A 637 -2.02 -19.39 20.56
N VAL A 638 -3.07 -18.66 20.92
CA VAL A 638 -4.18 -19.14 21.77
C VAL A 638 -4.78 -20.44 21.23
N PHE A 639 -5.15 -20.47 19.94
CA PHE A 639 -5.82 -21.62 19.31
C PHE A 639 -4.85 -22.65 18.69
N ARG A 640 -3.53 -22.43 18.82
CA ARG A 640 -2.46 -23.25 18.21
C ARG A 640 -2.62 -23.45 16.70
N ILE A 641 -2.98 -22.37 16.01
CA ILE A 641 -3.05 -22.32 14.55
C ILE A 641 -1.62 -22.46 13.97
N PRO A 642 -1.42 -23.22 12.88
CA PRO A 642 -0.13 -23.33 12.21
C PRO A 642 0.52 -21.97 11.90
N GLU A 643 1.81 -21.84 12.22
CA GLU A 643 2.55 -20.57 12.14
C GLU A 643 2.56 -19.96 10.73
N ASN A 644 2.55 -20.80 9.69
CA ASN A 644 2.41 -20.36 8.31
C ASN A 644 1.06 -19.64 8.08
N SER A 645 -0.06 -20.21 8.50
CA SER A 645 -1.39 -19.59 8.38
C SER A 645 -1.52 -18.31 9.20
N VAL A 646 -0.82 -18.20 10.34
CA VAL A 646 -0.74 -16.99 11.16
C VAL A 646 0.06 -15.90 10.43
N ARG A 647 1.27 -16.22 9.97
CA ARG A 647 2.19 -15.29 9.30
C ARG A 647 1.63 -14.75 7.99
N THR A 648 1.01 -15.58 7.17
CA THR A 648 0.50 -15.16 5.84
C THR A 648 -0.94 -14.63 5.87
N TYR A 649 -1.58 -14.51 7.04
CA TYR A 649 -3.00 -14.11 7.12
C TYR A 649 -3.26 -12.74 6.48
N ALA A 650 -2.57 -11.69 6.94
CA ALA A 650 -2.79 -10.33 6.47
C ALA A 650 -2.40 -10.16 4.99
N GLU A 651 -1.32 -10.82 4.58
CA GLU A 651 -0.88 -10.84 3.18
C GLU A 651 -1.90 -11.54 2.27
N ALA A 652 -2.49 -12.66 2.71
CA ALA A 652 -3.55 -13.34 1.95
C ALA A 652 -4.81 -12.46 1.81
N GLU A 653 -5.18 -11.72 2.86
CA GLU A 653 -6.28 -10.76 2.82
C GLU A 653 -6.03 -9.60 1.85
N ILE A 654 -4.78 -9.13 1.73
CA ILE A 654 -4.38 -8.10 0.76
C ILE A 654 -4.40 -8.69 -0.66
N ARG A 655 -3.76 -9.83 -0.88
CA ARG A 655 -3.64 -10.48 -2.19
C ARG A 655 -4.99 -10.94 -2.78
N ALA A 656 -5.98 -11.22 -1.94
CA ALA A 656 -7.34 -11.55 -2.36
C ALA A 656 -8.21 -10.31 -2.68
N SER A 657 -7.78 -9.11 -2.32
CA SER A 657 -8.55 -7.87 -2.53
C SER A 657 -8.43 -7.35 -3.97
N VAL A 658 -9.50 -6.75 -4.47
CA VAL A 658 -9.51 -5.99 -5.74
C VAL A 658 -8.40 -4.93 -5.80
N LEU A 659 -8.01 -4.34 -4.65
CA LEU A 659 -6.92 -3.37 -4.58
C LEU A 659 -5.56 -3.91 -5.02
N PHE A 660 -5.31 -5.22 -4.87
CA PHE A 660 -4.07 -5.82 -5.36
C PHE A 660 -3.94 -5.72 -6.88
N GLN A 661 -5.04 -5.91 -7.61
CA GLN A 661 -5.07 -5.75 -9.07
C GLN A 661 -4.98 -4.27 -9.47
N VAL A 662 -5.64 -3.37 -8.73
CA VAL A 662 -5.52 -1.92 -8.91
C VAL A 662 -4.06 -1.48 -8.75
N SER A 663 -3.38 -1.93 -7.70
CA SER A 663 -1.97 -1.62 -7.43
C SER A 663 -1.02 -2.17 -8.51
N LYS A 664 -1.24 -3.41 -8.99
CA LYS A 664 -0.48 -3.99 -10.12
C LYS A 664 -0.67 -3.16 -11.40
N LEU A 665 -1.90 -2.71 -11.68
CA LEU A 665 -2.21 -1.87 -12.84
C LEU A 665 -1.56 -0.48 -12.73
N CYS A 666 -1.67 0.19 -11.58
CA CYS A 666 -0.97 1.45 -11.32
C CYS A 666 0.55 1.32 -11.56
N SER A 667 1.17 0.27 -11.02
CA SER A 667 2.60 0.00 -11.16
C SER A 667 3.02 -0.20 -12.63
N LEU A 668 2.25 -0.96 -13.41
CA LEU A 668 2.49 -1.18 -14.85
C LEU A 668 2.40 0.15 -15.63
N LEU A 669 1.37 0.96 -15.35
CA LEU A 669 1.14 2.25 -16.02
C LEU A 669 2.19 3.30 -15.63
N LEU A 670 2.60 3.36 -14.35
CA LEU A 670 3.68 4.23 -13.90
C LEU A 670 5.02 3.85 -14.55
N LYS A 671 5.34 2.56 -14.65
CA LYS A 671 6.54 2.06 -15.34
C LYS A 671 6.55 2.45 -16.82
N ALA A 672 5.38 2.41 -17.47
CA ALA A 672 5.23 2.91 -18.85
C ALA A 672 5.46 4.43 -18.92
N LEU A 673 4.82 5.23 -18.04
CA LEU A 673 4.97 6.69 -18.03
C LEU A 673 6.40 7.15 -17.75
N ARG A 674 7.14 6.50 -16.85
CA ARG A 674 8.55 6.80 -16.61
C ARG A 674 9.36 6.70 -17.90
N SER A 675 9.14 5.65 -18.69
CA SER A 675 9.75 5.48 -20.02
C SER A 675 9.29 6.55 -21.03
N VAL A 676 8.00 6.93 -21.03
CA VAL A 676 7.46 8.00 -21.89
C VAL A 676 8.09 9.36 -21.59
N LEU A 677 8.31 9.67 -20.30
CA LEU A 677 8.91 10.91 -19.82
C LEU A 677 10.45 10.92 -19.84
N GLY A 678 11.10 9.77 -20.11
CA GLY A 678 12.54 9.61 -19.92
C GLY A 678 13.00 9.74 -18.46
N SER A 679 12.09 9.59 -17.50
CA SER A 679 12.41 9.72 -16.07
C SER A 679 13.17 8.50 -15.58
N SER A 680 14.14 8.74 -14.71
CA SER A 680 14.89 7.67 -14.05
C SER A 680 14.21 7.13 -12.78
N GLY A 681 13.03 7.61 -12.37
CA GLY A 681 12.34 7.14 -11.15
C GLY A 681 12.93 7.65 -9.82
N TRP A 682 13.90 8.56 -9.92
CA TRP A 682 14.45 9.35 -8.81
C TRP A 682 13.96 10.79 -8.92
N ASP A 683 13.81 11.48 -7.79
CA ASP A 683 13.75 12.95 -7.74
C ASP A 683 14.85 13.49 -6.81
N VAL A 684 15.45 14.62 -7.17
CA VAL A 684 16.65 15.15 -6.49
C VAL A 684 16.32 16.47 -5.82
N LEU A 685 16.21 16.44 -4.49
CA LEU A 685 15.94 17.62 -3.68
C LEU A 685 17.23 18.38 -3.38
N VAL A 686 18.30 17.66 -3.03
CA VAL A 686 19.63 18.22 -2.76
C VAL A 686 20.69 17.44 -3.54
N PRO A 687 21.25 18.00 -4.63
CA PRO A 687 22.27 17.34 -5.43
C PRO A 687 23.62 17.29 -4.70
N GLY A 688 24.48 16.35 -5.10
CA GLY A 688 25.83 16.22 -4.56
C GLY A 688 26.37 14.79 -4.63
N VAL A 689 27.49 14.55 -3.97
CA VAL A 689 28.12 13.23 -3.85
C VAL A 689 28.34 12.89 -2.38
N ALA A 690 27.76 11.77 -1.94
CA ALA A 690 27.89 11.22 -0.60
C ALA A 690 28.56 9.85 -0.63
N PHE A 691 29.33 9.53 0.41
CA PHE A 691 29.98 8.24 0.59
C PHE A 691 29.69 7.74 2.00
N GLY A 692 29.07 6.58 2.15
CA GLY A 692 28.68 6.08 3.46
C GLY A 692 28.09 4.68 3.45
N THR A 693 27.90 4.11 4.63
CA THR A 693 27.19 2.85 4.80
C THR A 693 25.68 3.07 4.68
N ILE A 694 24.97 2.25 3.90
CA ILE A 694 23.50 2.29 3.87
C ILE A 694 22.93 1.69 5.15
N GLN A 695 22.00 2.41 5.78
CA GLN A 695 21.21 1.91 6.91
C GLN A 695 19.73 2.26 6.68
N GLN A 696 18.82 1.27 6.77
CA GLN A 696 17.38 1.54 6.71
C GLN A 696 16.84 1.98 8.08
N VAL A 697 15.95 2.97 8.07
CA VAL A 697 15.16 3.42 9.24
C VAL A 697 13.73 3.71 8.81
N GLU A 698 12.80 3.68 9.75
CA GLU A 698 11.41 4.05 9.47
C GLU A 698 11.29 5.56 9.17
N SER A 699 11.69 6.39 10.14
CA SER A 699 11.73 7.86 10.02
C SER A 699 12.98 8.45 10.70
N ILE A 700 13.35 9.69 10.34
CA ILE A 700 14.56 10.38 10.84
C ILE A 700 14.28 10.99 12.23
N THR A 701 14.37 10.17 13.27
CA THR A 701 14.07 10.58 14.67
C THR A 701 15.33 11.01 15.44
N PRO A 702 15.38 12.22 16.05
CA PRO A 702 16.56 12.68 16.78
C PRO A 702 16.93 11.80 17.99
N GLY A 703 18.05 11.09 17.88
CA GLY A 703 18.61 10.23 18.93
C GLY A 703 18.30 8.72 18.83
N SER A 704 17.67 8.26 17.73
CA SER A 704 17.44 6.82 17.49
C SER A 704 18.62 6.08 16.84
N LEU A 705 19.59 6.82 16.29
CA LEU A 705 20.77 6.27 15.63
C LEU A 705 21.92 6.01 16.63
N PRO A 706 22.70 4.92 16.46
CA PRO A 706 23.79 4.59 17.37
C PRO A 706 24.92 5.63 17.33
N HIS A 707 25.57 5.83 18.49
CA HIS A 707 26.50 6.94 18.75
C HIS A 707 27.65 7.10 17.74
N SER A 708 28.26 8.30 17.81
CA SER A 708 29.27 8.95 16.96
C SER A 708 30.61 8.22 16.68
N GLY A 709 30.66 6.89 16.79
CA GLY A 709 31.78 6.04 16.40
C GLY A 709 31.58 5.29 15.07
N SER A 710 30.38 5.34 14.47
CA SER A 710 30.16 4.83 13.11
C SER A 710 30.73 5.79 12.07
N GLY A 711 31.13 5.27 10.91
CA GLY A 711 31.59 6.07 9.77
C GLY A 711 30.47 6.94 9.16
N PRO A 712 30.70 7.58 8.00
CA PRO A 712 29.63 8.32 7.33
C PRO A 712 28.48 7.38 6.93
N ILE A 713 27.24 7.84 7.10
CA ILE A 713 26.01 7.05 6.87
C ILE A 713 25.18 7.68 5.74
N ILE A 714 24.59 6.82 4.91
CA ILE A 714 23.52 7.17 4.00
C ILE A 714 22.24 6.50 4.51
N LEU A 715 21.25 7.28 4.92
CA LEU A 715 19.99 6.74 5.43
C LEU A 715 19.06 6.38 4.27
N MET A 716 18.45 5.21 4.34
CA MET A 716 17.26 4.87 3.56
C MET A 716 16.04 4.97 4.49
N VAL A 717 15.09 5.83 4.15
CA VAL A 717 14.04 6.28 5.06
C VAL A 717 12.69 5.93 4.46
N ASN A 718 11.84 5.20 5.18
CA ASN A 718 10.52 4.80 4.68
C ASN A 718 9.57 6.01 4.61
N THR A 719 9.45 6.75 5.71
CA THR A 719 8.47 7.82 5.90
C THR A 719 9.11 9.11 6.45
N ALA A 720 8.51 10.25 6.13
CA ALA A 720 8.88 11.54 6.68
C ALA A 720 7.68 12.48 6.84
N ASP A 721 7.46 12.98 8.06
CA ASP A 721 6.42 13.93 8.43
C ASP A 721 6.81 15.39 8.08
N GLY A 722 8.07 15.61 7.70
CA GLY A 722 8.62 16.90 7.28
C GLY A 722 9.12 17.77 8.42
N ASP A 723 9.14 17.23 9.65
CA ASP A 723 9.63 17.83 10.89
C ASP A 723 11.03 17.35 11.30
N GLU A 724 11.65 16.46 10.52
CA GLU A 724 12.90 15.80 10.87
C GLU A 724 14.16 16.64 10.64
N GLU A 725 15.08 16.61 11.59
CA GLU A 725 16.38 17.27 11.48
C GLU A 725 17.46 16.25 11.14
N VAL A 726 18.01 16.34 9.93
CA VAL A 726 18.84 15.27 9.38
C VAL A 726 20.14 15.13 10.17
N LYS A 727 20.85 16.23 10.45
CA LYS A 727 22.10 16.19 11.24
C LYS A 727 21.92 16.10 12.75
N SER A 728 20.77 16.45 13.32
CA SER A 728 20.53 16.26 14.76
C SER A 728 20.13 14.82 15.11
N ALA A 729 19.67 14.03 14.13
CA ALA A 729 19.61 12.57 14.24
C ALA A 729 20.99 11.90 14.26
N GLY A 730 21.99 12.45 13.56
CA GLY A 730 23.37 11.97 13.58
C GLY A 730 24.33 12.85 12.78
N SER A 731 25.42 13.32 13.42
CA SER A 731 26.38 14.23 12.78
C SER A 731 27.22 13.60 11.66
N ASN A 732 27.17 12.27 11.51
CA ASN A 732 27.81 11.48 10.47
C ASN A 732 26.88 11.15 9.27
N ILE A 733 25.63 11.63 9.27
CA ILE A 733 24.73 11.46 8.12
C ILE A 733 25.20 12.40 6.99
N VAL A 734 25.47 11.80 5.82
CA VAL A 734 25.96 12.51 4.62
C VAL A 734 25.00 12.41 3.43
N GLY A 735 24.03 11.49 3.47
CA GLY A 735 22.98 11.38 2.46
C GLY A 735 21.69 10.75 2.99
N VAL A 736 20.59 11.04 2.32
CA VAL A 736 19.24 10.51 2.58
C VAL A 736 18.62 10.05 1.25
N VAL A 737 18.06 8.84 1.27
CA VAL A 737 17.18 8.29 0.24
C VAL A 737 15.81 8.06 0.87
N LEU A 738 14.85 8.92 0.55
CA LEU A 738 13.49 8.85 1.07
C LEU A 738 12.59 8.03 0.12
N LEU A 739 11.79 7.11 0.66
CA LEU A 739 10.94 6.21 -0.12
C LEU A 739 9.50 6.73 -0.34
N GLN A 740 9.27 8.02 -0.03
CA GLN A 740 8.02 8.75 -0.34
C GLN A 740 8.31 10.00 -1.17
N GLU A 741 7.26 10.51 -1.84
CA GLU A 741 7.26 11.87 -2.40
C GLU A 741 7.41 12.93 -1.30
N LEU A 742 8.08 14.04 -1.63
CA LEU A 742 8.25 15.18 -0.75
C LEU A 742 8.39 16.47 -1.59
N PRO A 743 7.70 17.57 -1.27
CA PRO A 743 7.90 18.86 -1.95
C PRO A 743 9.34 19.34 -1.81
N HIS A 744 9.92 19.86 -2.91
CA HIS A 744 11.33 20.25 -2.98
C HIS A 744 11.66 21.43 -2.07
N LEU A 745 10.69 22.30 -1.83
CA LEU A 745 10.77 23.50 -1.00
C LEU A 745 10.10 23.31 0.38
N SER A 746 9.77 22.06 0.74
CA SER A 746 9.34 21.71 2.10
C SER A 746 10.38 22.05 3.16
N HIS A 747 9.95 22.17 4.43
CA HIS A 747 10.88 22.44 5.54
C HIS A 747 12.01 21.41 5.64
N LEU A 748 11.75 20.14 5.36
CA LEU A 748 12.78 19.10 5.33
C LEU A 748 13.75 19.28 4.14
N GLY A 749 13.26 19.60 2.94
CA GLY A 749 14.10 19.91 1.79
C GLY A 749 14.97 21.17 1.98
N VAL A 750 14.43 22.22 2.58
CA VAL A 750 15.16 23.45 2.94
C VAL A 750 16.26 23.14 3.98
N ARG A 751 15.95 22.33 5.00
CA ARG A 751 16.90 21.88 6.02
C ARG A 751 18.06 21.09 5.45
N ALA A 752 17.76 20.08 4.61
CA ALA A 752 18.79 19.27 3.98
C ALA A 752 19.81 20.11 3.16
N ARG A 753 19.37 21.19 2.50
CA ARG A 753 20.27 22.14 1.81
C ARG A 753 21.15 22.93 2.77
N GLN A 754 20.55 23.55 3.79
CA GLN A 754 21.31 24.29 4.82
C GLN A 754 22.35 23.40 5.53
N GLU A 755 21.99 22.14 5.78
CA GLU A 755 22.88 21.14 6.36
C GLU A 755 23.87 20.53 5.36
N ARG A 756 23.71 20.75 4.06
CA ARG A 756 24.50 20.17 2.96
C ARG A 756 24.51 18.63 2.97
N VAL A 757 23.34 18.03 3.15
CA VAL A 757 23.13 16.58 3.07
C VAL A 757 22.52 16.25 1.71
N VAL A 758 23.12 15.29 0.98
CA VAL A 758 22.58 14.84 -0.33
C VAL A 758 21.22 14.19 -0.09
N PHE A 759 20.17 14.65 -0.76
CA PHE A 759 18.81 14.20 -0.50
C PHE A 759 18.10 13.88 -1.82
N VAL A 760 17.65 12.63 -1.95
CA VAL A 760 16.88 12.14 -3.10
C VAL A 760 15.64 11.39 -2.61
N THR A 761 14.58 11.40 -3.42
CA THR A 761 13.46 10.45 -3.26
C THR A 761 13.56 9.36 -4.33
N CYS A 762 13.09 8.15 -4.01
CA CYS A 762 13.02 7.04 -4.94
C CYS A 762 11.61 6.45 -4.97
N GLU A 763 10.92 6.60 -6.09
CA GLU A 763 9.55 6.09 -6.30
C GLU A 763 9.53 4.74 -7.05
N ASP A 764 10.70 4.23 -7.45
CA ASP A 764 10.84 3.07 -8.32
C ASP A 764 11.12 1.79 -7.52
N GLU A 765 10.11 0.96 -7.30
CA GLU A 765 10.21 -0.30 -6.53
C GLU A 765 11.34 -1.23 -6.97
N ASP A 766 11.65 -1.30 -8.27
CA ASP A 766 12.77 -2.10 -8.78
C ASP A 766 14.08 -1.60 -8.13
N LYS A 767 14.26 -0.28 -8.05
CA LYS A 767 15.44 0.37 -7.46
C LYS A 767 15.43 0.37 -5.94
N VAL A 768 14.27 0.49 -5.31
CA VAL A 768 14.14 0.33 -3.85
C VAL A 768 14.54 -1.09 -3.44
N THR A 769 14.23 -2.09 -4.26
CA THR A 769 14.68 -3.47 -4.08
C THR A 769 16.20 -3.59 -4.24
N ASP A 770 16.78 -2.99 -5.28
CA ASP A 770 18.25 -2.93 -5.46
C ASP A 770 18.95 -2.26 -4.25
N LEU A 771 18.40 -1.17 -3.73
CA LEU A 771 18.93 -0.45 -2.55
C LEU A 771 18.85 -1.26 -1.26
N ARG A 772 17.74 -1.99 -1.02
CA ARG A 772 17.63 -2.95 0.09
C ARG A 772 18.70 -4.04 -0.02
N GLY A 773 19.01 -4.49 -1.24
CA GLY A 773 20.15 -5.37 -1.53
C GLY A 773 21.54 -4.77 -1.21
N LEU A 774 21.64 -3.47 -0.93
CA LEU A 774 22.86 -2.77 -0.54
C LEU A 774 22.92 -2.39 0.95
N GLU A 775 21.93 -2.76 1.76
CA GLU A 775 21.94 -2.48 3.21
C GLU A 775 23.20 -3.00 3.91
N GLY A 776 23.76 -2.20 4.82
CA GLY A 776 24.99 -2.51 5.55
C GLY A 776 26.28 -2.41 4.72
N LYS A 777 26.21 -2.11 3.42
CA LYS A 777 27.38 -1.94 2.54
C LYS A 777 27.78 -0.46 2.43
N PHE A 778 29.07 -0.21 2.23
CA PHE A 778 29.59 1.12 1.94
C PHE A 778 29.37 1.45 0.46
N VAL A 779 28.69 2.57 0.18
CA VAL A 779 28.29 2.98 -1.18
C VAL A 779 28.74 4.41 -1.49
N ARG A 780 28.76 4.73 -2.78
CA ARG A 780 28.78 6.09 -3.33
C ARG A 780 27.39 6.40 -3.85
N LEU A 781 26.78 7.48 -3.35
CA LEU A 781 25.56 8.09 -3.86
C LEU A 781 25.96 9.37 -4.60
N GLU A 782 25.72 9.42 -5.91
CA GLU A 782 25.95 10.59 -6.76
C GLU A 782 24.61 11.06 -7.32
N ALA A 783 24.18 12.27 -6.94
CA ALA A 783 22.89 12.85 -7.30
C ALA A 783 23.08 14.17 -8.06
N SER A 784 22.45 14.25 -9.23
CA SER A 784 22.40 15.42 -10.12
C SER A 784 20.98 15.58 -10.65
N SER A 785 20.61 16.78 -11.12
CA SER A 785 19.29 17.08 -11.70
C SER A 785 18.83 16.13 -12.80
N ALA A 786 19.76 15.49 -13.52
CA ALA A 786 19.47 14.54 -14.61
C ALA A 786 19.61 13.05 -14.23
N ARG A 787 20.38 12.72 -13.18
CA ARG A 787 20.70 11.32 -12.82
C ARG A 787 21.08 11.17 -11.35
N VAL A 788 20.59 10.09 -10.75
CA VAL A 788 21.13 9.52 -9.50
C VAL A 788 21.78 8.17 -9.81
N ASP A 789 22.97 7.95 -9.25
CA ASP A 789 23.75 6.72 -9.33
C ASP A 789 24.13 6.25 -7.93
N VAL A 790 23.87 4.98 -7.61
CA VAL A 790 24.24 4.36 -6.33
C VAL A 790 25.06 3.12 -6.61
N SER A 791 26.31 3.10 -6.14
CA SER A 791 27.27 2.03 -6.42
C SER A 791 27.99 1.56 -5.16
N ALA A 792 28.07 0.24 -4.98
CA ALA A 792 28.82 -0.38 -3.89
C ALA A 792 30.33 -0.21 -4.11
N MET A 793 31.05 0.16 -3.05
CA MET A 793 32.51 0.27 -3.06
C MET A 793 33.15 -1.03 -2.57
N LEU A 794 34.12 -1.56 -3.32
CA LEU A 794 34.96 -2.66 -2.86
C LEU A 794 35.95 -2.17 -1.79
N SER A 795 36.27 -3.06 -0.83
CA SER A 795 37.04 -2.74 0.39
C SER A 795 38.42 -2.12 0.15
N ASP A 796 39.05 -2.37 -1.00
CA ASP A 796 40.36 -1.81 -1.32
C ASP A 796 40.30 -0.31 -1.67
N ASN A 797 39.20 0.15 -2.29
CA ASN A 797 39.01 1.55 -2.67
C ASN A 797 38.67 2.47 -1.48
N VAL A 798 38.13 1.91 -0.39
CA VAL A 798 37.76 2.67 0.83
C VAL A 798 38.97 3.38 1.45
N LYS A 799 40.20 2.90 1.19
CA LYS A 799 41.45 3.53 1.67
C LYS A 799 41.91 4.73 0.84
N GLU A 800 41.44 4.91 -0.40
CA GLU A 800 41.83 6.04 -1.25
C GLU A 800 40.91 7.26 -1.09
N VAL A 801 39.68 7.06 -0.61
CA VAL A 801 38.66 8.13 -0.46
C VAL A 801 38.92 9.02 0.78
N PHE A 802 39.84 8.66 1.67
CA PHE A 802 40.30 9.53 2.76
C PHE A 802 41.53 10.36 2.34
N PRO A 803 41.42 11.69 2.14
CA PRO A 803 42.59 12.52 1.89
C PRO A 803 43.49 12.58 3.14
N LYS A 804 44.78 12.29 2.97
CA LYS A 804 45.80 12.51 4.01
C LYS A 804 46.15 14.00 4.15
N GLU A 805 45.23 14.81 4.67
CA GLU A 805 45.55 16.18 5.12
C GLU A 805 45.05 16.46 6.54
N LEU A 806 45.64 15.75 7.50
CA LEU A 806 45.78 16.19 8.89
C LEU A 806 47.18 15.82 9.43
N SER A 807 48.22 16.07 8.62
CA SER A 807 49.61 16.06 9.08
C SER A 807 50.12 17.48 9.28
N VAL A 808 50.26 17.88 10.55
CA VAL A 808 50.74 19.20 10.98
C VAL A 808 52.15 19.47 10.45
N ASN A 809 52.26 20.28 9.39
CA ASN A 809 53.54 20.86 8.97
C ASN A 809 53.65 22.30 9.48
N LYS A 810 54.46 22.48 10.53
CA LYS A 810 54.89 23.80 11.02
C LYS A 810 55.88 24.41 10.02
N SER A 811 55.40 25.30 9.16
CA SER A 811 56.26 26.28 8.47
C SER A 811 55.73 27.69 8.71
N SER A 812 56.43 28.42 9.57
CA SER A 812 56.10 29.79 9.96
C SER A 812 56.44 30.79 8.84
N SER A 813 55.42 31.37 8.22
CA SER A 813 55.53 32.64 7.48
C SER A 813 54.36 33.53 7.88
N SER A 814 54.66 34.57 8.65
CA SER A 814 53.70 35.55 9.14
C SER A 814 53.10 36.37 8.01
N VAL A 815 51.78 36.26 7.82
CA VAL A 815 50.95 37.25 7.13
C VAL A 815 49.83 37.62 8.10
N GLU A 816 49.69 38.91 8.37
CA GLU A 816 48.74 39.43 9.36
C GLU A 816 47.28 39.25 8.86
N PRO A 817 46.34 38.87 9.73
CA PRO A 817 44.93 38.78 9.34
C PRO A 817 44.34 40.19 9.20
N SER A 818 43.80 40.48 8.02
CA SER A 818 43.10 41.73 7.74
C SER A 818 41.82 41.86 8.58
N VAL A 819 41.81 42.89 9.40
CA VAL A 819 40.72 43.43 10.23
C VAL A 819 39.30 43.07 9.75
N LEU A 820 38.58 42.29 10.58
CA LEU A 820 37.12 42.16 10.55
C LEU A 820 36.45 43.52 10.78
N PRO A 821 35.29 43.83 10.15
CA PRO A 821 34.55 45.05 10.45
C PRO A 821 34.12 45.11 11.92
N SER A 822 34.77 45.98 12.70
CA SER A 822 34.50 46.15 14.12
C SER A 822 33.23 46.97 14.36
N SER A 823 32.07 46.30 14.32
CA SER A 823 30.77 46.91 14.71
C SER A 823 29.93 46.01 15.63
N TRP A 824 30.58 45.20 16.47
CA TRP A 824 30.00 44.70 17.71
C TRP A 824 30.69 45.38 18.88
N GLN A 825 30.39 46.67 19.08
CA GLN A 825 30.65 47.30 20.38
C GLN A 825 29.65 46.73 21.38
N SER A 826 30.09 45.70 22.11
CA SER A 826 29.47 45.33 23.38
C SER A 826 29.56 46.54 24.32
N SER A 827 28.46 47.29 24.44
CA SER A 827 28.32 48.30 25.48
C SER A 827 28.29 47.59 26.83
N GLN A 828 29.45 47.45 27.46
CA GLN A 828 29.57 47.01 28.84
C GLN A 828 28.93 48.04 29.78
N SER A 829 27.62 47.97 29.95
CA SER A 829 26.92 48.55 31.08
C SER A 829 26.85 47.50 32.19
N ASN A 830 27.77 47.59 33.15
CA ASN A 830 27.64 46.85 34.41
C ASN A 830 26.36 47.28 35.14
N GLY A 831 25.51 46.31 35.49
CA GLY A 831 24.49 46.46 36.53
C GLY A 831 23.03 46.38 36.07
N SER A 832 22.32 45.38 36.62
CA SER A 832 20.93 45.50 37.11
C SER A 832 19.87 46.12 36.18
N ILE A 833 19.60 45.51 35.03
CA ILE A 833 18.44 45.79 34.16
C ILE A 833 18.03 44.41 33.58
N LEU A 834 17.10 43.61 34.14
CA LEU A 834 15.65 43.89 34.17
C LEU A 834 15.29 44.97 33.15
N ARG A 835 15.36 44.61 31.85
CA ARG A 835 14.84 45.45 30.77
C ARG A 835 13.33 45.52 30.97
N LYS A 836 12.93 46.51 31.77
CA LYS A 836 11.54 46.88 32.06
C LYS A 836 10.77 46.80 30.76
N GLY A 837 9.88 45.81 30.67
CA GLY A 837 9.42 45.29 29.39
C GLY A 837 8.86 46.37 28.48
N ILE A 838 8.94 46.15 27.18
CA ILE A 838 8.06 46.84 26.24
C ILE A 838 6.67 46.21 26.44
N THR A 839 5.98 46.64 27.50
CA THR A 839 4.67 46.14 27.91
C THR A 839 3.61 46.74 26.98
N GLY A 840 3.53 46.19 25.77
CA GLY A 840 2.65 46.70 24.74
C GLY A 840 2.73 45.89 23.45
N VAL A 841 1.61 45.90 22.73
CA VAL A 841 1.48 45.34 21.39
C VAL A 841 2.18 46.28 20.40
N ILE A 842 2.94 45.72 19.47
CA ILE A 842 3.66 46.46 18.43
C ILE A 842 2.91 46.34 17.10
N GLU A 843 2.68 47.46 16.42
CA GLU A 843 2.14 47.46 15.05
C GLU A 843 3.19 46.93 14.07
N ILE A 844 2.78 46.20 13.03
CA ILE A 844 3.75 45.55 12.13
C ILE A 844 4.70 46.53 11.42
N GLY A 845 4.31 47.80 11.27
CA GLY A 845 5.18 48.87 10.71
C GLY A 845 6.36 49.27 11.61
N ASP A 846 6.28 49.00 12.91
CA ASP A 846 7.33 49.29 13.90
C ASP A 846 8.11 48.03 14.33
N ALA A 847 7.80 46.86 13.76
CA ALA A 847 8.44 45.60 14.11
C ALA A 847 9.91 45.54 13.66
N THR A 848 10.84 45.33 14.60
CA THR A 848 12.29 45.18 14.39
C THR A 848 12.80 43.87 14.98
N ALA A 849 13.88 43.31 14.41
CA ALA A 849 14.35 41.96 14.75
C ALA A 849 14.78 41.81 16.23
N ASP A 850 15.27 42.88 16.85
CA ASP A 850 15.72 42.93 18.25
C ASP A 850 14.59 42.95 19.28
N VAL A 851 13.35 43.25 18.86
CA VAL A 851 12.16 43.32 19.73
C VAL A 851 11.10 42.26 19.36
N SER A 852 11.07 41.82 18.10
CA SER A 852 10.00 41.00 17.51
C SER A 852 10.47 39.76 16.74
N GLY A 853 11.77 39.52 16.61
CA GLY A 853 12.32 38.40 15.84
C GLY A 853 12.32 38.63 14.33
N ALA A 854 12.97 37.72 13.60
CA ALA A 854 13.27 37.89 12.17
C ALA A 854 12.01 37.89 11.28
N LYS A 855 11.05 36.98 11.51
CA LYS A 855 9.81 36.88 10.72
C LYS A 855 8.97 38.14 10.79
N ALA A 856 8.71 38.66 11.98
CA ALA A 856 7.94 39.89 12.17
C ALA A 856 8.61 41.11 11.51
N ALA A 857 9.93 41.26 11.67
CA ALA A 857 10.70 42.32 11.02
C ALA A 857 10.72 42.18 9.48
N SER A 858 10.72 40.95 8.95
CA SER A 858 10.58 40.73 7.50
C SER A 858 9.20 41.14 6.99
N CYS A 859 8.14 40.84 7.74
CA CYS A 859 6.77 41.25 7.42
C CYS A 859 6.60 42.78 7.35
N ASN A 860 7.27 43.54 8.24
CA ASN A 860 7.35 45.00 8.16
C ASN A 860 7.92 45.47 6.81
N ARG A 861 9.09 44.94 6.46
CA ARG A 861 9.77 45.28 5.20
C ARG A 861 8.94 44.87 3.98
N LEU A 862 8.26 43.73 4.02
CA LEU A 862 7.32 43.30 2.97
C LEU A 862 6.14 44.26 2.80
N ALA A 863 5.54 44.75 3.89
CA ALA A 863 4.44 45.72 3.82
C ALA A 863 4.88 47.03 3.13
N SER A 864 6.10 47.50 3.41
CA SER A 864 6.71 48.65 2.72
C SER A 864 6.99 48.36 1.22
N LEU A 865 7.41 47.14 0.87
CA LEU A 865 7.67 46.74 -0.51
C LEU A 865 6.39 46.53 -1.33
N ALA A 866 5.28 46.11 -0.72
CA ALA A 866 3.99 45.92 -1.37
C ALA A 866 3.50 47.21 -2.04
N ALA A 867 3.56 48.35 -1.33
CA ALA A 867 3.19 49.66 -1.87
C ALA A 867 4.08 50.14 -3.04
N LEU A 868 5.34 49.68 -3.11
CA LEU A 868 6.23 49.94 -4.25
C LEU A 868 5.95 49.02 -5.43
N SER A 869 5.46 47.80 -5.17
CA SER A 869 5.24 46.74 -6.16
C SER A 869 4.12 47.06 -7.17
N GLU A 870 3.13 47.89 -6.79
CA GLU A 870 1.98 48.27 -7.65
C GLU A 870 2.38 48.93 -8.98
N LYS A 871 3.57 49.53 -9.04
CA LYS A 871 4.07 50.27 -10.21
C LYS A 871 5.18 49.52 -10.96
N VAL A 872 5.45 48.27 -10.57
CA VAL A 872 6.51 47.45 -11.14
C VAL A 872 5.92 46.37 -12.03
N PHE A 873 6.47 46.27 -13.23
CA PHE A 873 6.14 45.27 -14.24
C PHE A 873 7.44 44.63 -14.72
N SER A 874 7.38 43.36 -15.09
CA SER A 874 8.46 42.69 -15.83
C SER A 874 8.58 43.26 -17.24
N ASP A 875 9.69 42.95 -17.92
CA ASP A 875 9.92 43.32 -19.33
C ASP A 875 8.83 42.77 -20.28
N HIS A 876 8.11 41.72 -19.85
CA HIS A 876 7.00 41.08 -20.57
C HIS A 876 5.62 41.60 -20.15
N GLY A 877 5.56 42.66 -19.33
CA GLY A 877 4.32 43.32 -18.92
C GLY A 877 3.54 42.62 -17.80
N ALA A 878 4.07 41.55 -17.19
CA ALA A 878 3.44 40.94 -16.02
C ALA A 878 3.67 41.81 -14.76
N PRO A 879 2.62 42.15 -13.98
CA PRO A 879 2.76 42.98 -12.78
C PRO A 879 3.45 42.22 -11.65
N ALA A 880 4.36 42.89 -10.96
CA ALA A 880 4.99 42.41 -9.72
C ALA A 880 4.17 42.77 -8.47
N SER A 881 2.94 43.24 -8.63
CA SER A 881 2.07 43.71 -7.54
C SER A 881 1.65 42.58 -6.59
N PHE A 882 1.93 42.74 -5.30
CA PHE A 882 1.50 41.83 -4.24
C PHE A 882 0.96 42.59 -3.02
N ARG A 883 0.32 41.87 -2.10
CA ARG A 883 -0.18 42.35 -0.81
C ARG A 883 0.46 41.59 0.36
N VAL A 884 0.29 42.09 1.57
CA VAL A 884 0.75 41.44 2.82
C VAL A 884 -0.44 41.41 3.78
N PRO A 885 -0.66 40.33 4.55
CA PRO A 885 -1.71 40.29 5.57
C PRO A 885 -1.52 41.41 6.61
N ALA A 886 -2.62 41.95 7.14
CA ALA A 886 -2.55 42.80 8.32
C ALA A 886 -2.05 41.99 9.52
N GLY A 887 -1.33 42.63 10.45
CA GLY A 887 -0.83 41.95 11.65
C GLY A 887 -0.28 42.89 12.72
N VAL A 888 -0.04 42.31 13.89
CA VAL A 888 0.52 42.94 15.09
C VAL A 888 1.41 41.94 15.83
N VAL A 889 2.25 42.41 16.75
CA VAL A 889 3.21 41.56 17.47
C VAL A 889 3.06 41.70 18.98
N ILE A 890 3.11 40.56 19.68
CA ILE A 890 3.40 40.49 21.11
C ILE A 890 4.93 40.33 21.25
N PRO A 891 5.66 41.31 21.81
CA PRO A 891 7.13 41.35 21.78
C PRO A 891 7.81 40.39 22.77
N PHE A 892 9.14 40.24 22.63
CA PHE A 892 9.98 39.58 23.64
C PHE A 892 9.79 40.18 25.05
N GLY A 893 9.87 39.36 26.09
CA GLY A 893 9.58 39.74 27.47
C GLY A 893 8.13 39.52 27.90
N SER A 894 7.19 39.31 26.96
CA SER A 894 5.76 39.15 27.27
C SER A 894 5.43 37.81 27.94
N MET A 895 6.13 36.73 27.56
CA MET A 895 6.00 35.41 28.19
C MET A 895 6.53 35.46 29.63
N GLU A 896 7.66 36.14 29.81
CA GLU A 896 8.35 36.33 31.09
C GLU A 896 7.48 37.15 32.05
N SER A 897 6.86 38.24 31.58
CA SER A 897 5.87 38.99 32.38
C SER A 897 4.64 38.16 32.73
N ALA A 898 4.14 37.29 31.84
CA ALA A 898 3.03 36.38 32.18
C ALA A 898 3.42 35.35 33.26
N LEU A 899 4.66 34.84 33.22
CA LEU A 899 5.22 33.97 34.27
C LEU A 899 5.42 34.71 35.61
N GLU A 900 5.79 36.00 35.57
CA GLU A 900 5.84 36.88 36.75
C GLU A 900 4.44 37.09 37.36
N GLU A 901 3.44 37.41 36.53
CA GLU A 901 2.04 37.61 36.96
C GLU A 901 1.39 36.33 37.53
N SER A 902 1.74 35.14 37.01
CA SER A 902 1.25 33.86 37.53
C SER A 902 2.06 33.31 38.72
N GLY A 903 3.16 33.96 39.12
CA GLY A 903 4.05 33.49 40.18
C GLY A 903 4.84 32.21 39.82
N SER A 904 4.99 31.92 38.53
CA SER A 904 5.57 30.67 38.01
C SER A 904 7.08 30.73 37.71
N VAL A 905 7.70 31.91 37.86
CA VAL A 905 9.09 32.19 37.46
C VAL A 905 10.10 31.22 38.07
N GLU A 906 9.97 30.90 39.35
CA GLU A 906 10.92 30.06 40.09
C GLU A 906 10.87 28.60 39.61
N ALA A 907 9.68 28.09 39.34
CA ALA A 907 9.47 26.77 38.75
C ALA A 907 10.00 26.71 37.31
N PHE A 908 9.76 27.76 36.51
CA PHE A 908 10.28 27.88 35.15
C PHE A 908 11.81 27.91 35.12
N GLN A 909 12.46 28.73 35.94
CA GLN A 909 13.92 28.79 36.04
C GLN A 909 14.53 27.44 36.43
N SER A 910 13.93 26.75 37.41
CA SER A 910 14.40 25.41 37.81
C SER A 910 14.27 24.37 36.69
N LEU A 911 13.20 24.42 35.89
CA LEU A 911 13.03 23.52 34.73
C LEU A 911 14.02 23.86 33.61
N ILE A 912 14.33 25.13 33.36
CA ILE A 912 15.37 25.55 32.40
C ILE A 912 16.75 25.04 32.84
N GLU A 913 17.12 25.16 34.11
CA GLU A 913 18.41 24.65 34.62
C GLU A 913 18.53 23.11 34.48
N GLN A 914 17.43 22.39 34.74
CA GLN A 914 17.36 20.95 34.48
C GLN A 914 17.52 20.63 32.98
N VAL A 915 16.84 21.39 32.10
CA VAL A 915 16.84 21.13 30.66
C VAL A 915 18.16 21.48 29.95
N GLU A 916 19.07 22.22 30.59
CA GLU A 916 20.45 22.38 30.12
C GLU A 916 21.31 21.12 30.35
N THR A 917 21.00 20.31 31.37
CA THR A 917 21.83 19.18 31.81
C THR A 917 21.21 17.79 31.60
N ALA A 918 19.90 17.70 31.39
CA ALA A 918 19.15 16.46 31.18
C ALA A 918 19.68 15.62 30.00
N LYS A 919 19.79 14.30 30.18
CA LYS A 919 20.25 13.38 29.14
C LYS A 919 19.15 13.04 28.14
N THR A 920 19.56 12.75 26.91
CA THR A 920 18.69 12.24 25.85
C THR A 920 18.28 10.77 26.03
N GLU A 921 19.06 10.01 26.79
CA GLU A 921 18.81 8.61 27.09
C GLU A 921 17.95 8.47 28.36
N GLY A 922 16.99 7.53 28.34
CA GLY A 922 16.18 7.19 29.52
C GLY A 922 14.98 8.13 29.79
N GLY A 923 14.62 9.02 28.87
CA GLY A 923 13.42 9.85 28.95
C GLY A 923 13.51 11.09 29.85
N GLU A 924 14.65 11.34 30.49
CA GLU A 924 14.86 12.48 31.40
C GLU A 924 14.58 13.83 30.71
N LEU A 925 15.17 14.04 29.52
CA LEU A 925 14.91 15.24 28.72
C LEU A 925 13.43 15.37 28.37
N ASP A 926 12.76 14.27 28.02
CA ASP A 926 11.38 14.29 27.54
C ASP A 926 10.42 14.69 28.67
N GLU A 927 10.61 14.15 29.88
CA GLU A 927 9.87 14.56 31.07
C GLU A 927 10.02 16.06 31.40
N VAL A 928 11.26 16.58 31.34
CA VAL A 928 11.52 18.00 31.62
C VAL A 928 10.89 18.87 30.53
N CYS A 929 11.04 18.50 29.24
CA CYS A 929 10.37 19.18 28.12
C CYS A 929 8.85 19.22 28.29
N SER A 930 8.21 18.12 28.70
CA SER A 930 6.76 18.07 28.94
C SER A 930 6.32 18.97 30.11
N LYS A 931 7.05 18.96 31.23
CA LYS A 931 6.77 19.84 32.39
C LYS A 931 6.91 21.32 32.02
N LEU A 932 7.95 21.66 31.25
CA LEU A 932 8.24 23.03 30.83
C LEU A 932 7.22 23.53 29.79
N GLN A 933 6.87 22.72 28.80
CA GLN A 933 5.78 23.02 27.87
C GLN A 933 4.45 23.22 28.58
N ALA A 934 4.05 22.31 29.49
CA ALA A 934 2.80 22.42 30.23
C ALA A 934 2.71 23.70 31.08
N LEU A 935 3.82 24.10 31.70
CA LEU A 935 3.92 25.35 32.48
C LEU A 935 3.78 26.60 31.61
N VAL A 936 4.40 26.61 30.43
CA VAL A 936 4.37 27.75 29.51
C VAL A 936 3.04 27.82 28.75
N SER A 937 2.46 26.68 28.37
CA SER A 937 1.17 26.63 27.67
C SER A 937 -0.02 27.05 28.52
N SER A 938 0.11 27.01 29.86
CA SER A 938 -0.91 27.55 30.77
C SER A 938 -0.83 29.07 30.94
N GLN A 939 0.19 29.73 30.39
CA GLN A 939 0.30 31.19 30.40
C GLN A 939 -0.52 31.79 29.25
N ARG A 940 -0.95 33.04 29.43
CA ARG A 940 -1.75 33.79 28.45
C ARG A 940 -1.27 35.24 28.36
N PRO A 941 -1.45 35.94 27.24
CA PRO A 941 -1.17 37.37 27.15
C PRO A 941 -2.07 38.18 28.09
N SER A 942 -1.56 39.30 28.58
CA SER A 942 -2.31 40.19 29.49
C SER A 942 -3.56 40.76 28.82
N ASP A 943 -4.62 40.99 29.61
CA ASP A 943 -5.90 41.48 29.10
C ASP A 943 -5.74 42.85 28.39
N GLU A 944 -4.82 43.72 28.84
CA GLU A 944 -4.46 44.99 28.17
C GLU A 944 -3.88 44.76 26.76
N SER A 945 -3.09 43.69 26.57
CA SER A 945 -2.54 43.32 25.26
C SER A 945 -3.65 42.85 24.32
N ILE A 946 -4.56 41.99 24.81
CA ILE A 946 -5.73 41.52 24.05
C ILE A 946 -6.61 42.71 23.63
N GLU A 947 -6.87 43.66 24.53
CA GLU A 947 -7.62 44.89 24.23
C GLU A 947 -6.93 45.77 23.17
N LYS A 948 -5.60 45.89 23.18
CA LYS A 948 -4.84 46.64 22.17
C LYS A 948 -4.92 45.94 20.81
N ILE A 949 -4.76 44.61 20.75
CA ILE A 949 -4.90 43.82 19.52
C ILE A 949 -6.31 43.99 18.94
N ALA A 950 -7.35 43.93 19.77
CA ALA A 950 -8.76 44.09 19.35
C ALA A 950 -9.12 45.51 18.85
N LYS A 951 -8.27 46.52 19.08
CA LYS A 951 -8.41 47.88 18.51
C LYS A 951 -7.70 48.01 17.14
N LEU A 952 -6.70 47.17 16.87
CA LEU A 952 -5.88 47.19 15.65
C LEU A 952 -6.39 46.21 14.58
N ILE A 953 -6.97 45.08 14.99
CA ILE A 953 -7.48 44.03 14.10
C ILE A 953 -9.00 43.84 14.34
N PRO A 954 -9.83 43.69 13.27
CA PRO A 954 -11.26 43.48 13.44
C PRO A 954 -11.59 42.25 14.29
N GLN A 955 -12.47 42.41 15.28
CA GLN A 955 -12.78 41.36 16.28
C GLN A 955 -13.36 40.06 15.69
N ASN A 956 -13.96 40.13 14.49
CA ASN A 956 -14.52 39.00 13.75
C ASN A 956 -13.53 38.39 12.72
N ALA A 957 -12.32 38.93 12.60
CA ALA A 957 -11.30 38.35 11.73
C ALA A 957 -10.85 36.98 12.25
N ARG A 958 -10.49 36.09 11.32
CA ARG A 958 -9.70 34.89 11.64
C ARG A 958 -8.24 35.27 11.66
N LEU A 959 -7.50 34.66 12.57
CA LEU A 959 -6.10 34.97 12.84
C LEU A 959 -5.25 33.71 12.79
N ILE A 960 -3.99 33.89 12.42
CA ILE A 960 -2.93 32.92 12.62
C ILE A 960 -1.94 33.50 13.65
N VAL A 961 -1.60 32.69 14.64
CA VAL A 961 -0.69 33.05 15.73
C VAL A 961 0.64 32.34 15.43
N ARG A 962 1.63 33.08 14.92
CA ARG A 962 2.91 32.55 14.43
C ARG A 962 4.04 32.84 15.43
N SER A 963 4.93 31.86 15.59
CA SER A 963 6.24 32.02 16.24
C SER A 963 7.14 33.02 15.52
N SER A 964 7.93 33.79 16.27
CA SER A 964 8.99 34.69 15.78
C SER A 964 10.08 34.83 16.85
N ALA A 965 10.89 33.79 17.05
CA ALA A 965 11.92 33.76 18.10
C ALA A 965 13.20 34.55 17.73
N ASN A 966 13.98 34.93 18.74
CA ASN A 966 15.29 35.60 18.57
C ASN A 966 16.42 34.64 18.08
N VAL A 967 16.18 33.34 18.18
CA VAL A 967 17.08 32.23 17.81
C VAL A 967 16.65 31.54 16.51
N GLU A 968 15.89 32.24 15.67
CA GLU A 968 15.57 31.79 14.32
C GLU A 968 16.68 32.15 13.32
N ASP A 969 16.85 31.32 12.29
CA ASP A 969 17.78 31.54 11.15
C ASP A 969 19.24 31.83 11.55
N LEU A 970 19.71 31.25 12.67
CA LEU A 970 21.10 31.33 13.10
C LEU A 970 22.04 30.51 12.20
N ALA A 971 23.26 30.99 11.98
CA ALA A 971 24.25 30.29 11.16
C ALA A 971 24.61 28.91 11.77
N GLY A 972 24.19 27.84 11.10
CA GLY A 972 24.35 26.45 11.56
C GLY A 972 23.12 25.84 12.24
N MET A 973 21.99 26.55 12.33
CA MET A 973 20.74 26.06 12.88
C MET A 973 19.57 26.42 11.95
N SER A 974 18.82 25.43 11.49
CA SER A 974 17.59 25.70 10.74
C SER A 974 16.40 25.88 11.67
N ALA A 975 15.68 26.98 11.50
CA ALA A 975 14.42 27.25 12.19
C ALA A 975 13.18 26.90 11.36
N ALA A 976 13.35 26.35 10.15
CA ALA A 976 12.26 25.96 9.26
C ALA A 976 11.37 24.90 9.93
N GLY A 977 10.09 25.25 10.16
CA GLY A 977 9.13 24.40 10.87
C GLY A 977 9.50 24.05 12.31
N LEU A 978 10.38 24.82 12.98
CA LEU A 978 10.88 24.44 14.31
C LEU A 978 9.92 24.79 15.47
N TYR A 979 9.04 25.76 15.26
CA TYR A 979 8.17 26.35 16.27
C TYR A 979 6.75 26.46 15.71
N ASP A 980 5.74 26.31 16.58
CA ASP A 980 4.34 26.24 16.21
C ASP A 980 3.85 27.51 15.49
N SER A 981 2.82 27.32 14.67
CA SER A 981 1.93 28.37 14.19
C SER A 981 0.49 27.87 14.28
N ILE A 982 -0.37 28.56 15.03
CA ILE A 982 -1.74 28.12 15.29
C ILE A 982 -2.71 28.87 14.37
N PRO A 983 -3.37 28.20 13.40
CA PRO A 983 -4.32 28.81 12.47
C PRO A 983 -5.70 29.00 13.11
N ASN A 984 -6.65 29.57 12.36
CA ASN A 984 -8.09 29.60 12.69
C ASN A 984 -8.47 30.15 14.09
N VAL A 985 -7.70 31.10 14.63
CA VAL A 985 -7.98 31.71 15.93
C VAL A 985 -8.90 32.93 15.78
N SER A 986 -9.66 33.32 16.81
CA SER A 986 -10.43 34.56 16.84
C SER A 986 -10.37 35.26 18.20
N LEU A 987 -10.24 36.60 18.20
CA LEU A 987 -10.33 37.45 19.39
C LEU A 987 -11.73 37.43 20.03
N SER A 988 -12.76 37.00 19.28
CA SER A 988 -14.11 36.80 19.81
C SER A 988 -14.21 35.62 20.79
N VAL A 989 -13.18 34.76 20.86
CA VAL A 989 -13.07 33.65 21.82
C VAL A 989 -11.74 33.78 22.60
N PRO A 990 -11.66 34.67 23.61
CA PRO A 990 -10.40 35.01 24.27
C PRO A 990 -9.65 33.83 24.90
N THR A 991 -10.37 32.79 25.33
CA THR A 991 -9.77 31.56 25.89
C THR A 991 -8.89 30.86 24.85
N ILE A 992 -9.45 30.57 23.67
CA ILE A 992 -8.74 29.86 22.59
C ILE A 992 -7.62 30.73 22.01
N PHE A 993 -7.81 32.05 21.96
CA PHE A 993 -6.73 32.97 21.60
C PHE A 993 -5.58 32.96 22.62
N GLY A 994 -5.89 32.95 23.92
CA GLY A 994 -4.89 32.83 24.98
C GLY A 994 -4.13 31.51 24.93
N GLU A 995 -4.85 30.40 24.78
CA GLU A 995 -4.28 29.05 24.61
C GLU A 995 -3.39 28.94 23.36
N ALA A 996 -3.78 29.55 22.24
CA ALA A 996 -2.96 29.59 21.02
C ALA A 996 -1.63 30.34 21.23
N VAL A 997 -1.66 31.49 21.92
CA VAL A 997 -0.43 32.24 22.26
C VAL A 997 0.43 31.45 23.25
N GLY A 998 -0.17 30.84 24.27
CA GLY A 998 0.51 29.96 25.22
C GLY A 998 1.18 28.76 24.56
N ARG A 999 0.51 28.11 23.59
CA ARG A 999 1.09 27.05 22.75
C ARG A 999 2.29 27.52 21.93
N VAL A 1000 2.21 28.69 21.28
CA VAL A 1000 3.35 29.24 20.52
C VAL A 1000 4.54 29.53 21.43
N TRP A 1001 4.33 30.09 22.63
CA TRP A 1001 5.40 30.23 23.62
C TRP A 1001 5.96 28.87 24.08
N ALA A 1002 5.10 27.90 24.36
CA ALA A 1002 5.50 26.56 24.78
C ALA A 1002 6.30 25.81 23.70
N SER A 1003 6.01 26.07 22.41
CA SER A 1003 6.73 25.45 21.27
C SER A 1003 8.24 25.72 21.29
N LEU A 1004 8.67 26.81 21.93
CA LEU A 1004 10.08 27.11 22.16
C LEU A 1004 10.78 25.97 22.93
N TYR A 1005 10.06 25.22 23.76
CA TYR A 1005 10.58 24.16 24.64
C TYR A 1005 10.13 22.75 24.24
N THR A 1006 9.78 22.54 22.96
CA THR A 1006 9.68 21.18 22.42
C THR A 1006 11.03 20.47 22.52
N ARG A 1007 10.98 19.14 22.67
CA ARG A 1007 12.19 18.28 22.67
C ARG A 1007 13.08 18.57 21.48
N ARG A 1008 12.48 18.71 20.29
CA ARG A 1008 13.17 19.05 19.04
C ARG A 1008 13.92 20.37 19.19
N ALA A 1009 13.23 21.48 19.45
CA ALA A 1009 13.86 22.80 19.51
C ALA A 1009 14.96 22.93 20.56
N ILE A 1010 14.84 22.22 21.70
CA ILE A 1010 15.91 22.13 22.69
C ILE A 1010 17.15 21.41 22.13
N LEU A 1011 16.97 20.30 21.41
CA LEU A 1011 18.06 19.56 20.77
C LEU A 1011 18.71 20.35 19.63
N SER A 1012 17.95 21.02 18.77
CA SER A 1012 18.49 21.88 17.70
C SER A 1012 19.36 22.99 18.29
N ARG A 1013 18.91 23.65 19.37
CA ARG A 1013 19.70 24.68 20.08
C ARG A 1013 20.93 24.10 20.79
N ARG A 1014 20.83 22.92 21.42
CA ARG A 1014 22.00 22.21 21.98
C ARG A 1014 23.04 21.91 20.90
N ALA A 1015 22.62 21.44 19.72
CA ALA A 1015 23.51 21.19 18.59
C ALA A 1015 24.16 22.47 18.04
N ALA A 1016 23.43 23.58 18.05
CA ALA A 1016 23.92 24.91 17.68
C ALA A 1016 24.77 25.61 18.76
N GLY A 1017 24.88 25.03 19.97
CA GLY A 1017 25.60 25.63 21.11
C GLY A 1017 24.87 26.82 21.76
N VAL A 1018 23.56 26.96 21.53
CA VAL A 1018 22.72 28.05 22.05
C VAL A 1018 22.14 27.67 23.42
N PRO A 1019 22.41 28.42 24.50
CA PRO A 1019 21.80 28.18 25.81
C PRO A 1019 20.28 28.37 25.77
N GLN A 1020 19.54 27.48 26.44
CA GLN A 1020 18.09 27.47 26.44
C GLN A 1020 17.50 28.73 27.08
N LYS A 1021 18.20 29.28 28.09
CA LYS A 1021 17.87 30.54 28.77
C LYS A 1021 18.04 31.81 27.91
N GLU A 1022 18.68 31.72 26.75
CA GLU A 1022 18.91 32.87 25.84
C GLU A 1022 17.86 32.92 24.71
N ALA A 1023 17.04 31.88 24.59
CA ALA A 1023 15.93 31.83 23.66
C ALA A 1023 14.72 32.62 24.20
N MET A 1024 14.17 33.52 23.39
CA MET A 1024 12.98 34.32 23.66
C MET A 1024 12.02 34.23 22.48
N MET A 1025 10.71 34.16 22.74
CA MET A 1025 9.67 34.05 21.72
C MET A 1025 8.81 35.32 21.67
N ALA A 1026 8.82 36.00 20.53
CA ALA A 1026 7.78 36.97 20.17
C ALA A 1026 6.70 36.25 19.35
N VAL A 1027 5.48 36.79 19.35
CA VAL A 1027 4.33 36.17 18.69
C VAL A 1027 3.73 37.14 17.67
N LEU A 1028 3.80 36.74 16.41
CA LEU A 1028 3.24 37.47 15.27
C LEU A 1028 1.79 37.03 15.05
N ILE A 1029 0.86 37.96 15.25
CA ILE A 1029 -0.57 37.74 15.03
C ILE A 1029 -0.93 38.35 13.68
N GLN A 1030 -1.31 37.52 12.71
CA GLN A 1030 -1.67 37.95 11.36
C GLN A 1030 -3.11 37.58 11.00
N GLU A 1031 -3.70 38.33 10.08
CA GLU A 1031 -4.95 37.96 9.41
C GLU A 1031 -4.80 36.60 8.71
N MET A 1032 -5.67 35.65 9.04
CA MET A 1032 -5.71 34.33 8.43
C MET A 1032 -6.45 34.40 7.10
N LEU A 1033 -5.69 34.31 6.01
CA LEU A 1033 -6.23 34.24 4.66
C LEU A 1033 -6.91 32.89 4.40
N SER A 1034 -7.93 32.88 3.55
CA SER A 1034 -8.55 31.66 2.99
C SER A 1034 -8.26 31.60 1.49
N PRO A 1035 -7.04 31.15 1.09
CA PRO A 1035 -6.60 31.14 -0.29
C PRO A 1035 -7.14 29.95 -1.09
N GLY A 1036 -7.19 30.10 -2.41
CA GLY A 1036 -7.48 28.99 -3.33
C GLY A 1036 -6.22 28.19 -3.71
N LEU A 1037 -5.05 28.83 -3.63
CA LEU A 1037 -3.73 28.23 -3.85
C LEU A 1037 -2.72 28.86 -2.88
N SER A 1038 -1.80 28.07 -2.35
CA SER A 1038 -0.61 28.51 -1.63
C SER A 1038 0.65 28.22 -2.45
N PHE A 1039 1.74 28.93 -2.19
CA PHE A 1039 3.01 28.69 -2.88
C PHE A 1039 4.24 28.98 -2.01
N VAL A 1040 5.33 28.27 -2.30
CA VAL A 1040 6.69 28.59 -1.89
C VAL A 1040 7.50 28.85 -3.15
N LEU A 1041 8.33 29.89 -3.13
CA LEU A 1041 9.06 30.41 -4.28
C LEU A 1041 10.54 30.60 -3.94
N HIS A 1042 11.41 30.00 -4.74
CA HIS A 1042 12.86 30.22 -4.70
C HIS A 1042 13.27 31.05 -5.92
N THR A 1043 13.99 32.16 -5.70
CA THR A 1043 14.42 33.04 -6.81
C THR A 1043 15.71 32.58 -7.50
N ARG A 1044 16.25 31.42 -7.15
CA ARG A 1044 17.34 30.73 -7.84
C ARG A 1044 17.00 29.24 -7.86
N SER A 1045 17.24 28.54 -8.97
CA SER A 1045 16.92 27.10 -9.07
C SER A 1045 17.54 26.31 -7.90
N PRO A 1046 16.76 25.60 -7.07
CA PRO A 1046 17.27 24.83 -5.93
C PRO A 1046 18.05 23.57 -6.33
N THR A 1047 17.96 23.15 -7.60
CA THR A 1047 18.53 21.88 -8.09
C THR A 1047 19.68 22.11 -9.07
N ASP A 1048 19.58 23.10 -9.98
CA ASP A 1048 20.64 23.44 -10.96
C ASP A 1048 21.41 24.73 -10.61
N ASN A 1049 21.01 25.45 -9.56
CA ASN A 1049 21.61 26.70 -9.08
C ASN A 1049 21.62 27.86 -10.11
N ASP A 1050 20.84 27.77 -11.19
CA ASP A 1050 20.70 28.84 -12.19
C ASP A 1050 20.00 30.08 -11.60
N HIS A 1051 20.70 31.21 -11.69
CA HIS A 1051 20.24 32.52 -11.24
C HIS A 1051 19.24 33.19 -12.20
N LYS A 1052 19.02 32.64 -13.39
CA LYS A 1052 18.04 33.16 -14.38
C LYS A 1052 16.63 32.64 -14.15
N LEU A 1053 16.49 31.60 -13.33
CA LEU A 1053 15.23 30.93 -13.05
C LEU A 1053 14.69 31.34 -11.69
N VAL A 1054 13.38 31.51 -11.62
CA VAL A 1054 12.58 31.41 -10.40
C VAL A 1054 11.89 30.05 -10.46
N GLU A 1055 11.85 29.32 -9.35
CA GLU A 1055 11.08 28.08 -9.24
C GLU A 1055 10.05 28.22 -8.13
N ALA A 1056 8.85 27.71 -8.37
CA ALA A 1056 7.75 27.77 -7.41
C ALA A 1056 7.08 26.41 -7.28
N GLU A 1057 6.84 26.02 -6.04
CA GLU A 1057 5.94 24.94 -5.68
C GLU A 1057 4.61 25.53 -5.26
N VAL A 1058 3.51 25.00 -5.79
CA VAL A 1058 2.15 25.47 -5.53
C VAL A 1058 1.31 24.30 -5.00
N ALA A 1059 0.44 24.56 -4.03
CA ALA A 1059 -0.51 23.61 -3.48
C ALA A 1059 -1.93 24.18 -3.43
N PRO A 1060 -2.96 23.34 -3.37
CA PRO A 1060 -4.35 23.77 -3.15
C PRO A 1060 -4.57 24.13 -1.67
N GLY A 1061 -5.36 25.18 -1.41
CA GLY A 1061 -5.65 25.64 -0.06
C GLY A 1061 -4.47 26.32 0.63
N LEU A 1062 -4.28 26.03 1.93
CA LEU A 1062 -3.28 26.65 2.79
C LEU A 1062 -1.82 26.24 2.48
N GLY A 1063 -0.86 27.05 2.96
CA GLY A 1063 0.58 26.81 2.78
C GLY A 1063 1.13 25.60 3.54
N GLU A 1064 0.40 25.13 4.56
CA GLU A 1064 0.84 24.02 5.41
C GLU A 1064 1.07 22.71 4.62
N THR A 1065 0.33 22.50 3.55
CA THR A 1065 0.49 21.37 2.61
C THR A 1065 1.87 21.33 1.93
N LEU A 1066 2.54 22.48 1.75
CA LEU A 1066 3.90 22.58 1.22
C LEU A 1066 4.97 22.56 2.32
N ALA A 1067 4.64 23.14 3.48
CA ALA A 1067 5.55 23.30 4.61
C ALA A 1067 5.83 21.96 5.31
N SER A 1068 4.77 21.21 5.60
CA SER A 1068 4.78 19.86 6.16
C SER A 1068 5.25 18.79 5.16
N GLY A 1069 5.62 17.61 5.65
CA GLY A 1069 5.89 16.42 4.83
C GLY A 1069 4.63 15.73 4.33
N THR A 1070 3.57 16.49 4.02
CA THR A 1070 2.31 15.93 3.50
C THR A 1070 2.60 15.10 2.24
N ARG A 1071 2.27 13.80 2.30
CA ARG A 1071 2.62 12.82 1.27
C ARG A 1071 2.02 13.18 -0.09
N GLY A 1072 2.89 13.45 -1.06
CA GLY A 1072 2.53 13.81 -2.43
C GLY A 1072 3.46 14.87 -3.01
N THR A 1073 3.18 15.23 -4.26
CA THR A 1073 3.95 16.21 -5.03
C THR A 1073 3.12 17.48 -5.27
N ALA A 1074 3.79 18.63 -5.27
CA ALA A 1074 3.24 19.94 -5.57
C ALA A 1074 3.21 20.23 -7.09
N TRP A 1075 2.47 21.28 -7.51
CA TRP A 1075 2.67 21.82 -8.86
C TRP A 1075 4.01 22.53 -8.88
N ARG A 1076 4.96 22.05 -9.69
CA ARG A 1076 6.29 22.66 -9.83
C ARG A 1076 6.35 23.46 -11.12
N LEU A 1077 6.60 24.76 -11.00
CA LEU A 1077 6.78 25.68 -12.12
C LEU A 1077 8.22 26.19 -12.13
N SER A 1078 8.85 26.22 -13.31
CA SER A 1078 10.12 26.93 -13.54
C SER A 1078 9.88 28.10 -14.48
N MET A 1079 10.36 29.28 -14.10
CA MET A 1079 10.03 30.56 -14.75
C MET A 1079 11.28 31.36 -15.05
N GLY A 1080 11.47 31.77 -16.30
CA GLY A 1080 12.62 32.56 -16.72
C GLY A 1080 12.43 34.05 -16.44
N LYS A 1081 13.32 34.63 -15.61
CA LYS A 1081 13.27 36.04 -15.17
C LYS A 1081 13.28 37.04 -16.33
N PHE A 1082 13.90 36.68 -17.45
CA PHE A 1082 14.21 37.60 -18.55
C PHE A 1082 13.52 37.24 -19.88
N ASP A 1083 13.06 36.00 -20.07
CA ASP A 1083 12.42 35.54 -21.31
C ASP A 1083 10.90 35.30 -21.18
N GLY A 1084 10.34 35.40 -19.95
CA GLY A 1084 8.92 35.28 -19.68
C GLY A 1084 8.36 33.88 -19.86
N ARG A 1085 9.22 32.87 -20.06
CA ARG A 1085 8.82 31.46 -20.19
C ARG A 1085 8.39 30.90 -18.85
N VAL A 1086 7.31 30.14 -18.85
CA VAL A 1086 6.88 29.29 -17.73
C VAL A 1086 6.84 27.86 -18.24
N SER A 1087 7.55 26.96 -17.56
CA SER A 1087 7.58 25.52 -17.83
C SER A 1087 7.02 24.73 -16.66
N THR A 1088 6.28 23.67 -16.95
CA THR A 1088 5.58 22.84 -15.96
C THR A 1088 6.41 21.60 -15.65
N LEU A 1089 7.17 21.62 -14.55
CA LEU A 1089 8.02 20.50 -14.14
C LEU A 1089 7.20 19.34 -13.57
N THR A 1090 6.14 19.61 -12.80
CA THR A 1090 5.25 18.57 -12.26
C THR A 1090 3.85 19.11 -11.99
N PHE A 1091 2.83 18.24 -12.05
CA PHE A 1091 1.48 18.55 -11.59
C PHE A 1091 1.26 18.02 -10.17
N ALA A 1092 0.51 18.76 -9.36
CA ALA A 1092 0.23 18.35 -7.99
C ALA A 1092 -0.61 17.07 -7.93
N ASN A 1093 -0.46 16.31 -6.85
CA ASN A 1093 -1.23 15.09 -6.62
C ASN A 1093 -1.66 14.86 -5.15
N PHE A 1094 -1.51 15.84 -4.25
CA PHE A 1094 -1.95 15.73 -2.84
C PHE A 1094 -3.42 15.29 -2.73
N SER A 1095 -3.69 14.41 -1.76
CA SER A 1095 -5.02 13.83 -1.53
C SER A 1095 -6.05 14.85 -1.03
N GLU A 1096 -5.62 15.79 -0.20
CA GLU A 1096 -6.47 16.76 0.49
C GLU A 1096 -5.89 18.17 0.44
N GLU A 1097 -6.76 19.19 0.49
CA GLU A 1097 -6.40 20.59 0.72
C GLU A 1097 -6.86 21.01 2.11
N MET A 1098 -5.99 21.74 2.83
CA MET A 1098 -6.30 22.32 4.12
C MET A 1098 -6.94 23.71 3.94
N LEU A 1099 -8.03 23.99 4.66
CA LEU A 1099 -8.78 25.24 4.56
C LEU A 1099 -9.27 25.72 5.94
N VAL A 1100 -9.55 27.03 6.03
CA VAL A 1100 -10.31 27.63 7.14
C VAL A 1100 -11.63 28.18 6.61
N LEU A 1101 -12.75 27.72 7.18
CA LEU A 1101 -14.08 28.25 6.91
C LEU A 1101 -14.34 29.48 7.78
N SER A 1102 -14.54 30.65 7.17
CA SER A 1102 -14.85 31.89 7.88
C SER A 1102 -16.08 31.80 8.81
N ALA A 1103 -17.02 30.90 8.48
CA ALA A 1103 -18.24 30.63 9.24
C ALA A 1103 -18.20 29.36 10.12
N GLY A 1104 -17.05 28.66 10.19
CA GLY A 1104 -16.86 27.50 11.07
C GLY A 1104 -16.55 27.87 12.53
N PRO A 1105 -16.26 26.90 13.42
CA PRO A 1105 -15.68 27.19 14.74
C PRO A 1105 -14.31 27.87 14.63
N ALA A 1106 -13.91 28.63 15.65
CA ALA A 1106 -12.64 29.34 15.76
C ALA A 1106 -11.77 28.71 16.85
N ASP A 1107 -11.44 27.44 16.62
CA ASP A 1107 -10.95 26.46 17.60
C ASP A 1107 -9.46 26.14 17.49
N GLY A 1108 -8.74 26.79 16.57
CA GLY A 1108 -7.35 26.50 16.27
C GLY A 1108 -7.14 25.48 15.15
N GLU A 1109 -8.22 24.83 14.68
CA GLU A 1109 -8.17 23.69 13.76
C GLU A 1109 -8.41 24.09 12.30
N VAL A 1110 -7.97 23.23 11.38
CA VAL A 1110 -8.22 23.34 9.93
C VAL A 1110 -9.12 22.19 9.44
N ILE A 1111 -9.93 22.45 8.43
CA ILE A 1111 -10.65 21.38 7.73
C ILE A 1111 -9.79 20.83 6.59
N ARG A 1112 -9.92 19.54 6.31
CA ARG A 1112 -9.33 18.88 5.14
C ARG A 1112 -10.44 18.50 4.17
N LEU A 1113 -10.26 18.80 2.88
CA LEU A 1113 -11.18 18.42 1.81
C LEU A 1113 -10.43 17.69 0.71
N THR A 1114 -11.00 16.60 0.19
CA THR A 1114 -10.43 15.86 -0.95
C THR A 1114 -10.28 16.76 -2.18
N VAL A 1115 -9.09 16.76 -2.77
CA VAL A 1115 -8.81 17.53 -4.00
C VAL A 1115 -9.25 16.76 -5.24
N ASP A 1116 -9.80 17.47 -6.22
CA ASP A 1116 -10.06 16.96 -7.57
C ASP A 1116 -9.29 17.83 -8.59
N TYR A 1117 -8.19 17.28 -9.12
CA TYR A 1117 -7.32 18.00 -10.05
C TYR A 1117 -7.94 18.19 -11.45
N SER A 1118 -9.02 17.48 -11.79
CA SER A 1118 -9.79 17.73 -13.03
C SER A 1118 -10.54 19.07 -12.99
N LYS A 1119 -10.72 19.64 -11.78
CA LYS A 1119 -11.43 20.91 -11.54
C LYS A 1119 -10.49 22.09 -11.20
N LYS A 1120 -9.23 21.84 -10.86
CA LYS A 1120 -8.27 22.90 -10.44
C LYS A 1120 -7.69 23.64 -11.67
N PRO A 1121 -7.91 24.97 -11.83
CA PRO A 1121 -7.45 25.72 -13.01
C PRO A 1121 -5.95 25.59 -13.31
N LEU A 1122 -5.11 25.47 -12.28
CA LEU A 1122 -3.66 25.31 -12.47
C LEU A 1122 -3.31 24.00 -13.21
N THR A 1123 -4.07 22.92 -12.99
CA THR A 1123 -3.92 21.68 -13.76
C THR A 1123 -4.50 21.81 -15.16
N VAL A 1124 -5.68 22.41 -15.32
CA VAL A 1124 -6.50 22.27 -16.55
C VAL A 1124 -6.50 23.44 -17.53
N ASP A 1125 -6.03 24.62 -17.12
CA ASP A 1125 -5.97 25.84 -17.92
C ASP A 1125 -4.51 26.32 -18.05
N SER A 1126 -3.95 26.12 -19.23
CA SER A 1126 -2.59 26.54 -19.58
C SER A 1126 -2.41 28.05 -19.56
N ASN A 1127 -3.43 28.84 -19.93
CA ASN A 1127 -3.36 30.29 -19.90
C ASN A 1127 -3.33 30.81 -18.46
N PHE A 1128 -4.16 30.24 -17.58
CA PHE A 1128 -4.13 30.55 -16.16
C PHE A 1128 -2.75 30.22 -15.55
N ARG A 1129 -2.20 29.04 -15.86
CA ARG A 1129 -0.88 28.61 -15.35
C ARG A 1129 0.26 29.51 -15.84
N GLN A 1130 0.28 29.86 -17.13
CA GLN A 1130 1.25 30.80 -17.71
C GLN A 1130 1.15 32.19 -17.05
N GLN A 1131 -0.06 32.75 -16.93
CA GLN A 1131 -0.29 34.06 -16.31
C GLN A 1131 0.09 34.07 -14.82
N LEU A 1132 -0.20 33.00 -14.08
CA LEU A 1132 0.20 32.88 -12.68
C LEU A 1132 1.72 32.79 -12.55
N GLY A 1133 2.37 31.92 -13.32
CA GLY A 1133 3.84 31.76 -13.29
C GLY A 1133 4.57 33.06 -13.65
N GLN A 1134 4.13 33.79 -14.67
CA GLN A 1134 4.71 35.09 -15.04
C GLN A 1134 4.58 36.13 -13.91
N ARG A 1135 3.46 36.15 -13.19
CA ARG A 1135 3.26 37.03 -12.03
C ARG A 1135 4.13 36.62 -10.84
N LEU A 1136 4.18 35.32 -10.52
CA LEU A 1136 5.05 34.81 -9.44
C LEU A 1136 6.52 35.13 -9.71
N CYS A 1137 6.97 34.93 -10.96
CA CYS A 1137 8.33 35.30 -11.39
C CYS A 1137 8.61 36.80 -11.25
N ALA A 1138 7.66 37.66 -11.64
CA ALA A 1138 7.80 39.12 -11.50
C ALA A 1138 7.88 39.56 -10.04
N VAL A 1139 7.05 38.99 -9.16
CA VAL A 1139 7.09 39.24 -7.71
C VAL A 1139 8.42 38.75 -7.11
N GLY A 1140 8.82 37.51 -7.39
CA GLY A 1140 10.06 36.92 -6.89
C GLY A 1140 11.30 37.72 -7.29
N PHE A 1141 11.42 38.08 -8.56
CA PHE A 1141 12.54 38.89 -9.05
C PHE A 1141 12.56 40.31 -8.45
N PHE A 1142 11.40 40.93 -8.25
CA PHE A 1142 11.31 42.21 -7.54
C PHE A 1142 11.80 42.09 -6.09
N LEU A 1143 11.40 41.04 -5.37
CA LEU A 1143 11.86 40.79 -3.99
C LEU A 1143 13.36 40.54 -3.94
N GLU A 1144 13.92 39.69 -4.81
CA GLU A 1144 15.37 39.45 -4.93
C GLU A 1144 16.16 40.76 -5.10
N GLN A 1145 15.72 41.64 -6.00
CA GLN A 1145 16.36 42.95 -6.20
C GLN A 1145 16.27 43.88 -4.97
N LYS A 1146 15.19 43.79 -4.20
CA LYS A 1146 14.94 44.67 -3.03
C LYS A 1146 15.55 44.15 -1.74
N PHE A 1147 15.81 42.85 -1.64
CA PHE A 1147 16.55 42.25 -0.54
C PHE A 1147 18.06 42.17 -0.83
N GLY A 1148 18.47 42.08 -2.09
CA GLY A 1148 19.87 42.09 -2.53
C GLY A 1148 20.53 40.71 -2.63
N SER A 1149 19.78 39.64 -2.40
CA SER A 1149 20.20 38.24 -2.49
C SER A 1149 19.02 37.37 -2.92
N PRO A 1150 19.26 36.14 -3.43
CA PRO A 1150 18.19 35.18 -3.69
C PRO A 1150 17.28 34.99 -2.46
N GLN A 1151 15.98 34.89 -2.68
CA GLN A 1151 14.95 34.79 -1.65
C GLN A 1151 14.20 33.45 -1.73
N ASP A 1152 13.87 32.94 -0.56
CA ASP A 1152 12.82 31.96 -0.31
C ASP A 1152 11.58 32.73 0.21
N VAL A 1153 10.45 32.56 -0.47
CA VAL A 1153 9.25 33.40 -0.30
C VAL A 1153 8.00 32.52 -0.17
N GLU A 1154 7.28 32.68 0.93
CA GLU A 1154 5.99 32.02 1.16
C GLU A 1154 4.84 32.98 0.79
N GLY A 1155 3.83 32.49 0.08
CA GLY A 1155 2.68 33.30 -0.31
C GLY A 1155 1.46 32.48 -0.69
N CYS A 1156 0.39 33.18 -1.11
CA CYS A 1156 -0.84 32.55 -1.57
C CYS A 1156 -1.62 33.43 -2.55
N LEU A 1157 -2.61 32.83 -3.21
CA LEU A 1157 -3.53 33.48 -4.14
C LEU A 1157 -4.94 33.54 -3.52
N VAL A 1158 -5.39 34.75 -3.21
CA VAL A 1158 -6.75 35.02 -2.72
C VAL A 1158 -7.54 35.69 -3.85
N GLY A 1159 -8.44 34.93 -4.47
CA GLY A 1159 -9.15 35.36 -5.67
C GLY A 1159 -8.21 35.58 -6.85
N LYS A 1160 -7.80 36.84 -7.09
CA LYS A 1160 -6.82 37.22 -8.12
C LYS A 1160 -5.56 37.87 -7.54
N ASP A 1161 -5.58 38.24 -6.27
CA ASP A 1161 -4.52 38.98 -5.61
C ASP A 1161 -3.48 38.01 -5.03
N ILE A 1162 -2.20 38.29 -5.28
CA ILE A 1162 -1.08 37.55 -4.68
C ILE A 1162 -0.78 38.20 -3.33
N TYR A 1163 -0.76 37.39 -2.28
CA TYR A 1163 -0.33 37.77 -0.94
C TYR A 1163 1.01 37.11 -0.63
N ILE A 1164 1.97 37.87 -0.11
CA ILE A 1164 3.23 37.36 0.45
C ILE A 1164 3.09 37.36 1.97
N VAL A 1165 3.32 36.21 2.58
CA VAL A 1165 3.19 36.02 4.04
C VAL A 1165 4.56 35.99 4.73
N GLN A 1166 5.61 35.58 4.01
CA GLN A 1166 6.99 35.53 4.53
C GLN A 1166 8.01 35.65 3.39
N SER A 1167 9.19 36.20 3.69
CA SER A 1167 10.36 36.21 2.80
C SER A 1167 11.63 36.11 3.64
N ARG A 1168 12.56 35.26 3.25
CA ARG A 1168 13.88 35.10 3.89
C ARG A 1168 14.96 34.86 2.82
N PRO A 1169 16.26 35.06 3.13
CA PRO A 1169 17.34 34.68 2.21
C PRO A 1169 17.27 33.19 1.87
N GLN A 1170 17.39 32.86 0.58
CA GLN A 1170 17.45 31.48 0.12
C GLN A 1170 18.77 30.82 0.58
N PRO A 1171 18.75 29.56 1.06
CA PRO A 1171 19.98 28.80 1.35
C PRO A 1171 20.88 28.62 0.10
N GLU A 1172 22.19 28.53 0.33
CA GLU A 1172 23.22 28.29 -0.72
C GLU A 1172 23.36 26.82 -1.14
#